data_AF-A0A6B3M3C7-F1
#
_entry.id   AF-A0A6B3M3C7-F1
#
_cell.length_a   1.000
_cell.length_b   1.000
_cell.length_c   1.000
_cell.angle_alpha   90.00
_cell.angle_beta   90.00
_cell.angle_gamma   90.00
#
_symmetry.space_group_name_H-M   'P 1'
#
loop_
_entity.id
_entity.type
_entity.pdbx_description
1 polymer ?
#
loop_
_entity_poly.entity_id
_entity_poly.type
_entity_poly.pdbx_seq_one_letter_code
_entity_poly.pdbx_strand_id
1 'polypeptide(L)'
;MPSARSLVVLLTQALANGLFCYQINQLPAIKELGIDDPFYILVLTLTGAVLFAFANGLDISPKPNYMRTNSKTWLWGLVFLPVIGNIALFGLLKFDFQPQILQPLGPNVSLFFWVLGILLPTLMILGSRRRKLIYLGLFSAGFLVTFNLPWKWLKALILAILTVITALLPIVERFIKTFREQGEKRLIPLLFASIDASAKSIVSQLEMLVWELTSPFKHQYYQHLVYTYRTYRTQGLKTPGAFTPDLDKVFVPLRMASKSPGQISPAMIQKHESARKLGIWDFLVEIRKQSAYKRIVVIGSPGSGKTTLLENLTLTYARDTQHQQHPQAPKLIPVLLYLRKIREEITNNQLLDLAQLITQRLKSQESSLKLEPSPQWFENKLKHGKCLVMLDGLDEVADETQRQQVSSWVDKQMRKYPETPFIMTSRPYGYRNAELKQVGISLEVKPFNLEQMEEFLHNWYLQNEVLRQVRKLDPGVEANARIKANDLIERIKNHPTIAAIALNPLLLTMIATVHDNRGALPGSRLELYEEICEVLLVRRQEVKGIADQMQLKAAQKQSVLRVLALELMKRKTREFTLAVAQDIEDKMKAVAGNRANPQEFLKHIEQVCGLLVERDVGVYEFAHLSFQEYLTAVEVKETNQEQILIDNINNSWWHETIRLYAARSDTTKLIRAALENPKIASLTLAYDCLEEGNSVDPVVRQQLEEKLASGLESTEPEIAKLAAQVKLSRRLKYASAN
;
A
#
# COMPACT_ATOMS: atom_id res chain seq x y z
N MET A 1 -46.51 -40.76 -39.86
CA MET A 1 -45.17 -40.21 -40.16
C MET A 1 -44.61 -39.55 -38.90
N PRO A 2 -43.42 -39.92 -38.42
CA PRO A 2 -42.82 -39.25 -37.28
C PRO A 2 -42.47 -37.80 -37.65
N SER A 3 -42.76 -36.85 -36.76
CA SER A 3 -42.39 -35.45 -36.95
C SER A 3 -40.88 -35.29 -37.18
N ALA A 4 -40.45 -34.30 -37.96
CA ALA A 4 -39.03 -34.01 -38.20
C ALA A 4 -38.22 -33.87 -36.90
N ARG A 5 -38.86 -33.49 -35.78
CA ARG A 5 -38.25 -33.44 -34.45
C ARG A 5 -37.90 -34.81 -33.87
N SER A 6 -38.75 -35.82 -34.07
CA SER A 6 -38.47 -37.19 -33.58
C SER A 6 -37.31 -37.86 -34.33
N LEU A 7 -37.14 -37.56 -35.62
CA LEU A 7 -36.02 -38.06 -36.41
C LEU A 7 -34.70 -37.40 -35.99
N VAL A 8 -34.72 -36.10 -35.70
CA VAL A 8 -33.57 -35.33 -35.20
C VAL A 8 -33.11 -35.84 -33.84
N VAL A 9 -34.05 -36.20 -32.94
CA VAL A 9 -33.73 -36.78 -31.63
C VAL A 9 -33.11 -38.17 -31.77
N LEU A 10 -33.66 -39.04 -32.62
CA LEU A 10 -33.09 -40.36 -32.90
C LEU A 10 -31.68 -40.28 -33.49
N LEU A 11 -31.44 -39.33 -34.41
CA LEU A 11 -30.14 -39.11 -35.03
C LEU A 11 -29.12 -38.48 -34.08
N THR A 12 -29.53 -37.54 -33.22
CA THR A 12 -28.64 -37.00 -32.18
C THR A 12 -28.31 -38.03 -31.11
N GLN A 13 -29.22 -38.95 -30.79
CA GLN A 13 -28.97 -40.03 -29.85
C GLN A 13 -28.00 -41.08 -30.42
N ALA A 14 -28.15 -41.43 -31.70
CA ALA A 14 -27.21 -42.31 -32.40
C ALA A 14 -25.80 -41.69 -32.50
N LEU A 15 -25.72 -40.39 -32.76
CA LEU A 15 -24.45 -39.63 -32.80
C LEU A 15 -23.80 -39.50 -31.41
N ALA A 16 -24.59 -39.28 -30.36
CA ALA A 16 -24.09 -39.20 -28.98
C ALA A 16 -23.55 -40.55 -28.49
N ASN A 17 -24.23 -41.65 -28.81
CA ASN A 17 -23.79 -43.01 -28.48
C ASN A 17 -22.52 -43.39 -29.24
N GLY A 18 -22.40 -43.00 -30.52
CA GLY A 18 -21.18 -43.18 -31.30
C GLY A 18 -19.98 -42.40 -30.74
N LEU A 19 -20.21 -41.15 -30.31
CA LEU A 19 -19.19 -40.30 -29.68
C LEU A 19 -18.75 -40.86 -28.31
N PHE A 20 -19.68 -41.41 -27.54
CA PHE A 20 -19.38 -42.05 -26.25
C PHE A 20 -18.55 -43.33 -26.40
N CYS A 21 -18.91 -44.21 -27.34
CA CYS A 21 -18.11 -45.39 -27.66
C CYS A 21 -16.70 -45.02 -28.12
N TYR A 22 -16.55 -43.94 -28.90
CA TYR A 22 -15.26 -43.42 -29.33
C TYR A 22 -14.41 -42.90 -28.16
N GLN A 23 -15.01 -42.16 -27.21
CA GLN A 23 -14.30 -41.65 -26.03
C GLN A 23 -13.90 -42.75 -25.05
N ILE A 24 -14.72 -43.79 -24.89
CA ILE A 24 -14.41 -44.96 -24.05
C ILE A 24 -13.19 -45.72 -24.60
N ASN A 25 -13.06 -45.82 -25.93
CA ASN A 25 -11.91 -46.44 -26.58
C ASN A 25 -10.60 -45.64 -26.49
N GLN A 26 -10.65 -44.42 -25.93
CA GLN A 26 -9.50 -43.50 -25.81
C GLN A 26 -9.05 -43.28 -24.36
N LEU A 27 -9.71 -43.89 -23.38
CA LEU A 27 -9.32 -43.75 -21.97
C LEU A 27 -8.10 -44.66 -21.66
N PRO A 28 -7.02 -44.13 -21.07
CA PRO A 28 -5.92 -44.95 -20.59
C PRO A 28 -6.36 -45.85 -19.43
N ALA A 29 -5.70 -46.99 -19.27
CA ALA A 29 -6.02 -47.97 -18.25
C ALA A 29 -6.07 -47.35 -16.84
N ILE A 30 -7.08 -47.74 -16.06
CA ILE A 30 -7.50 -47.16 -14.75
C ILE A 30 -6.36 -47.01 -13.73
N LYS A 31 -5.23 -47.71 -13.87
CA LYS A 31 -4.07 -47.60 -12.97
C LYS A 31 -3.35 -46.25 -12.98
N GLU A 32 -3.57 -45.37 -13.95
CA GLU A 32 -2.87 -44.08 -14.04
C GLU A 32 -3.58 -42.90 -13.34
N LEU A 33 -4.83 -43.07 -12.89
CA LEU A 33 -5.63 -41.94 -12.39
C LEU A 33 -5.56 -41.70 -10.87
N GLY A 34 -4.96 -42.60 -10.08
CA GLY A 34 -4.61 -42.33 -8.67
C GLY A 34 -5.74 -41.79 -7.78
N ILE A 35 -6.99 -42.22 -8.00
CA ILE A 35 -8.15 -41.88 -7.15
C ILE A 35 -8.56 -43.16 -6.42
N ASP A 36 -8.08 -43.34 -5.19
CA ASP A 36 -8.29 -44.56 -4.41
C ASP A 36 -9.61 -44.62 -3.63
N ASP A 37 -10.51 -43.63 -3.77
CA ASP A 37 -11.76 -43.62 -3.00
C ASP A 37 -13.03 -43.61 -3.88
N PRO A 38 -13.67 -44.78 -4.07
CA PRO A 38 -14.94 -44.94 -4.79
C PRO A 38 -16.09 -44.08 -4.24
N PHE A 39 -15.96 -43.61 -2.99
CA PHE A 39 -16.94 -42.74 -2.35
C PHE A 39 -17.09 -41.40 -3.08
N TYR A 40 -16.01 -40.83 -3.62
CA TYR A 40 -16.08 -39.53 -4.31
C TYR A 40 -16.83 -39.58 -5.64
N ILE A 41 -16.70 -40.68 -6.38
CA ILE A 41 -17.42 -40.91 -7.64
C ILE A 41 -18.90 -41.15 -7.36
N LEU A 42 -19.22 -41.88 -6.29
CA LEU A 42 -20.59 -42.12 -5.83
C LEU A 42 -21.27 -40.82 -5.37
N VAL A 43 -20.55 -39.96 -4.63
CA VAL A 43 -21.06 -38.65 -4.20
C VAL A 43 -21.27 -37.72 -5.39
N LEU A 44 -20.34 -37.64 -6.35
CA LEU A 44 -20.50 -36.81 -7.56
C LEU A 44 -21.68 -37.27 -8.43
N THR A 45 -21.91 -38.58 -8.54
CA THR A 45 -23.03 -39.15 -9.31
C THR A 45 -24.38 -38.99 -8.62
N LEU A 46 -24.45 -39.17 -7.29
CA LEU A 46 -25.67 -38.88 -6.50
C LEU A 46 -26.02 -37.40 -6.53
N THR A 47 -25.02 -36.51 -6.44
CA THR A 47 -25.24 -35.06 -6.48
C THR A 47 -25.74 -34.62 -7.85
N GLY A 48 -25.21 -35.21 -8.94
CA GLY A 48 -25.69 -34.97 -10.31
C GLY A 48 -27.12 -35.50 -10.54
N ALA A 49 -27.48 -36.65 -9.98
CA ALA A 49 -28.82 -37.23 -10.09
C ALA A 49 -29.88 -36.43 -9.31
N VAL A 50 -29.53 -35.94 -8.11
CA VAL A 50 -30.43 -35.09 -7.30
C VAL A 50 -30.65 -33.74 -7.98
N LEU A 51 -29.60 -33.12 -8.55
CA LEU A 51 -29.72 -31.89 -9.34
C LEU A 51 -30.58 -32.06 -10.60
N PHE A 52 -30.50 -33.23 -11.25
CA PHE A 52 -31.30 -33.55 -12.44
C PHE A 52 -32.78 -33.81 -12.10
N ALA A 53 -33.06 -34.46 -10.96
CA ALA A 53 -34.42 -34.65 -10.46
C ALA A 53 -35.06 -33.32 -10.03
N PHE A 54 -34.28 -32.42 -9.43
CA PHE A 54 -34.74 -31.08 -9.04
C PHE A 54 -35.01 -30.17 -10.26
N ALA A 55 -34.19 -30.28 -11.30
CA ALA A 55 -34.36 -29.51 -12.54
C ALA A 55 -35.60 -29.91 -13.36
N ASN A 56 -36.17 -31.10 -13.11
CA ASN A 56 -37.32 -31.63 -13.85
C ASN A 56 -38.64 -31.63 -13.07
N GLY A 57 -38.70 -30.99 -11.91
CA GLY A 57 -39.96 -30.66 -11.23
C GLY A 57 -40.67 -31.87 -10.60
N LEU A 58 -40.52 -32.03 -9.30
CA LEU A 58 -41.41 -32.84 -8.46
C LEU A 58 -42.83 -32.24 -8.51
N ASP A 59 -43.73 -32.87 -9.26
CA ASP A 59 -45.17 -32.66 -9.14
C ASP A 59 -45.76 -33.87 -8.39
N ILE A 60 -45.70 -33.82 -7.06
CA ILE A 60 -46.36 -34.79 -6.18
C ILE A 60 -47.68 -34.17 -5.72
N SER A 61 -48.77 -34.46 -6.43
CA SER A 61 -50.12 -34.55 -5.85
C SER A 61 -51.07 -35.26 -6.81
N PRO A 62 -51.87 -36.25 -6.36
CA PRO A 62 -52.76 -37.01 -7.22
C PRO A 62 -54.09 -36.28 -7.40
N LYS A 63 -54.55 -36.12 -8.65
CA LYS A 63 -55.97 -35.90 -8.95
C LYS A 63 -56.46 -36.97 -9.94
N PRO A 64 -57.60 -37.62 -9.67
CA PRO A 64 -58.05 -38.75 -10.47
C PRO A 64 -58.86 -38.30 -11.69
N ASN A 65 -58.76 -39.14 -12.73
CA ASN A 65 -59.69 -39.35 -13.86
C ASN A 65 -59.85 -38.24 -14.92
N TYR A 66 -59.36 -38.51 -16.14
CA TYR A 66 -60.15 -39.15 -17.20
C TYR A 66 -59.24 -39.55 -18.38
N MET A 67 -59.59 -40.67 -19.04
CA MET A 67 -58.79 -41.35 -20.06
C MET A 67 -58.44 -40.48 -21.28
N ARG A 68 -57.16 -40.45 -21.66
CA ARG A 68 -56.72 -40.40 -23.06
C ARG A 68 -55.33 -41.03 -23.22
N THR A 69 -55.20 -41.75 -24.33
CA THR A 69 -54.14 -42.69 -24.72
C THR A 69 -52.70 -42.15 -24.74
N ASN A 70 -51.77 -43.08 -24.53
CA ASN A 70 -50.39 -43.19 -25.05
C ASN A 70 -49.23 -42.37 -24.45
N SER A 71 -48.09 -43.06 -24.38
CA SER A 71 -46.68 -42.64 -24.30
C SER A 71 -45.97 -42.47 -22.94
N LYS A 72 -46.65 -42.51 -21.79
CA LYS A 72 -45.95 -42.24 -20.51
C LYS A 72 -45.23 -43.43 -19.86
N THR A 73 -45.51 -44.68 -20.23
CA THR A 73 -44.79 -45.85 -19.66
C THR A 73 -43.44 -46.13 -20.33
N TRP A 74 -43.21 -45.67 -21.56
CA TRP A 74 -41.94 -45.86 -22.27
C TRP A 74 -40.83 -44.90 -21.81
N LEU A 75 -41.20 -43.76 -21.22
CA LEU A 75 -40.27 -42.80 -20.63
C LEU A 75 -39.64 -43.31 -19.33
N TRP A 76 -40.33 -44.14 -18.55
CA TRP A 76 -39.74 -44.77 -17.37
C TRP A 76 -38.66 -45.79 -17.75
N GLY A 77 -38.84 -46.55 -18.84
CA GLY A 77 -37.80 -47.44 -19.38
C GLY A 77 -36.55 -46.71 -19.88
N LEU A 78 -36.72 -45.51 -20.44
CA LEU A 78 -35.63 -44.66 -20.95
C LEU A 78 -34.78 -43.99 -19.85
N VAL A 79 -35.33 -43.83 -18.64
CA VAL A 79 -34.60 -43.29 -17.47
C VAL A 79 -33.64 -44.32 -16.86
N PHE A 80 -33.94 -45.62 -16.98
CA PHE A 80 -33.10 -46.68 -16.44
C PHE A 80 -32.00 -47.18 -17.40
N LEU A 81 -32.09 -46.88 -18.70
CA LEU A 81 -31.09 -47.32 -19.69
C LEU A 81 -29.66 -46.81 -19.43
N PRO A 82 -29.43 -45.55 -18.99
CA PRO A 82 -28.10 -45.09 -18.58
C PRO A 82 -27.60 -45.79 -17.31
N VAL A 83 -28.51 -46.14 -16.39
CA VAL A 83 -28.18 -46.84 -15.14
C VAL A 83 -27.80 -48.29 -15.43
N ILE A 84 -28.53 -48.97 -16.31
CA ILE A 84 -28.22 -50.33 -16.79
C ILE A 84 -26.91 -50.34 -17.58
N GLY A 85 -26.67 -49.32 -18.43
CA GLY A 85 -25.40 -49.15 -19.14
C GLY A 85 -24.21 -48.97 -18.20
N ASN A 86 -24.37 -48.21 -17.11
CA ASN A 86 -23.33 -48.03 -16.09
C ASN A 86 -23.11 -49.28 -15.22
N ILE A 87 -24.16 -50.07 -14.93
CA ILE A 87 -24.04 -51.36 -14.23
C ILE A 87 -23.34 -52.40 -15.13
N ALA A 88 -23.64 -52.42 -16.43
CA ALA A 88 -22.98 -53.26 -17.41
C ALA A 88 -21.50 -52.87 -17.60
N LEU A 89 -21.21 -51.56 -17.62
CA LEU A 89 -19.86 -51.02 -17.66
C LEU A 89 -19.07 -51.37 -16.38
N PHE A 90 -19.70 -51.28 -15.20
CA PHE A 90 -19.12 -51.72 -13.94
C PHE A 90 -18.81 -53.23 -13.95
N GLY A 91 -19.70 -54.05 -14.51
CA GLY A 91 -19.45 -55.48 -14.69
C GLY A 91 -18.27 -55.76 -15.62
N LEU A 92 -18.22 -55.12 -16.79
CA LEU A 92 -17.15 -55.31 -17.77
C LEU A 92 -15.78 -54.84 -17.25
N LEU A 93 -15.74 -53.74 -16.47
CA LEU A 93 -14.53 -53.21 -15.85
C LEU A 93 -14.09 -53.99 -14.60
N LYS A 94 -15.03 -54.58 -13.84
CA LYS A 94 -14.73 -55.41 -12.66
C LYS A 94 -14.21 -56.81 -13.02
N PHE A 95 -14.56 -57.32 -14.21
CA PHE A 95 -14.23 -58.68 -14.66
C PHE A 95 -13.26 -58.74 -15.87
N ASP A 96 -12.67 -57.61 -16.28
CA ASP A 96 -11.52 -57.51 -17.20
C ASP A 96 -11.69 -58.19 -18.59
N PHE A 97 -12.86 -58.04 -19.23
CA PHE A 97 -13.13 -58.63 -20.55
C PHE A 97 -12.79 -57.66 -21.71
N GLN A 98 -11.83 -58.02 -22.58
CA GLN A 98 -11.58 -57.34 -23.87
C GLN A 98 -11.64 -58.30 -25.08
N PRO A 99 -12.43 -58.03 -26.15
CA PRO A 99 -12.43 -58.82 -27.37
C PRO A 99 -11.38 -58.33 -28.41
N GLN A 100 -10.58 -59.24 -28.95
CA GLN A 100 -9.39 -59.00 -29.79
C GLN A 100 -9.63 -58.65 -31.28
N ILE A 101 -10.86 -58.38 -31.74
CA ILE A 101 -11.19 -58.43 -33.19
C ILE A 101 -11.06 -57.09 -33.96
N LEU A 102 -10.82 -55.94 -33.32
CA LEU A 102 -10.99 -54.62 -33.98
C LEU A 102 -9.70 -53.80 -34.20
N GLN A 103 -8.53 -54.42 -34.33
CA GLN A 103 -7.27 -53.68 -34.48
C GLN A 103 -6.85 -53.21 -35.92
N PRO A 104 -7.27 -53.77 -37.08
CA PRO A 104 -6.50 -53.50 -38.30
C PRO A 104 -7.04 -52.43 -39.28
N LEU A 105 -8.03 -51.59 -38.94
CA LEU A 105 -8.45 -50.48 -39.82
C LEU A 105 -8.29 -49.14 -39.09
N GLY A 106 -7.15 -48.49 -39.32
CA GLY A 106 -6.67 -47.32 -38.57
C GLY A 106 -7.44 -46.00 -38.74
N PRO A 107 -6.87 -44.87 -38.25
CA PRO A 107 -7.58 -43.62 -37.95
C PRO A 107 -8.13 -42.85 -39.16
N ASN A 108 -7.71 -43.14 -40.39
CA ASN A 108 -8.03 -42.31 -41.56
C ASN A 108 -9.43 -42.56 -42.17
N VAL A 109 -10.03 -43.73 -41.95
CA VAL A 109 -11.41 -44.00 -42.41
C VAL A 109 -12.42 -43.24 -41.52
N SER A 110 -12.13 -43.14 -40.22
CA SER A 110 -12.98 -42.41 -39.27
C SER A 110 -12.98 -40.90 -39.50
N LEU A 111 -11.84 -40.32 -39.89
CA LEU A 111 -11.71 -38.89 -40.18
C LEU A 111 -12.46 -38.51 -41.47
N PHE A 112 -12.44 -39.38 -42.48
CA PHE A 112 -13.16 -39.19 -43.75
C PHE A 112 -14.67 -39.18 -43.54
N PHE A 113 -15.22 -40.12 -42.76
CA PHE A 113 -16.65 -40.14 -42.41
C PHE A 113 -17.06 -39.01 -41.46
N TRP A 114 -16.16 -38.53 -40.61
CA TRP A 114 -16.40 -37.37 -39.73
C TRP A 114 -16.48 -36.06 -40.52
N VAL A 115 -15.59 -35.86 -41.50
CA VAL A 115 -15.60 -34.69 -42.40
C VAL A 115 -16.83 -34.71 -43.32
N LEU A 116 -17.20 -35.89 -43.86
CA LEU A 116 -18.42 -36.06 -44.67
C LEU A 116 -19.70 -35.76 -43.86
N GLY A 117 -19.75 -36.22 -42.60
CA GLY A 117 -20.88 -36.05 -41.69
C GLY A 117 -21.08 -34.62 -41.17
N ILE A 118 -20.05 -33.78 -41.19
CA ILE A 118 -20.13 -32.37 -40.83
C ILE A 118 -20.49 -31.51 -42.05
N LEU A 119 -19.90 -31.78 -43.22
CA LEU A 119 -20.05 -30.93 -44.42
C LEU A 119 -21.39 -31.13 -45.15
N LEU A 120 -21.90 -32.36 -45.28
CA LEU A 120 -23.14 -32.62 -46.03
C LEU A 120 -24.40 -31.97 -45.41
N PRO A 121 -24.62 -32.01 -44.08
CA PRO A 121 -25.80 -31.39 -43.48
C PRO A 121 -25.73 -29.86 -43.51
N THR A 122 -24.53 -29.28 -43.44
CA THR A 122 -24.34 -27.82 -43.56
C THR A 122 -24.55 -27.29 -44.97
N LEU A 123 -24.29 -28.10 -46.01
CA LEU A 123 -24.52 -27.68 -47.40
C LEU A 123 -25.98 -27.87 -47.85
N MET A 124 -26.72 -28.82 -47.30
CA MET A 124 -28.12 -29.09 -47.68
C MET A 124 -29.19 -28.27 -46.93
N ILE A 125 -28.81 -27.45 -45.94
CA ILE A 125 -29.76 -26.68 -45.10
C ILE A 125 -29.42 -25.18 -45.11
N LEU A 126 -29.06 -24.60 -46.26
CA LEU A 126 -28.94 -23.14 -46.40
C LEU A 126 -30.11 -22.55 -47.18
N GLY A 127 -31.15 -22.18 -46.43
CA GLY A 127 -32.13 -21.14 -46.79
C GLY A 127 -31.79 -19.84 -46.06
N SER A 128 -31.78 -18.74 -46.81
CA SER A 128 -31.29 -17.42 -46.40
C SER A 128 -32.12 -16.79 -45.27
N ARG A 129 -31.57 -16.80 -44.05
CA ARG A 129 -31.67 -15.77 -42.98
C ARG A 129 -31.34 -16.40 -41.64
N ARG A 130 -30.07 -16.33 -41.22
CA ARG A 130 -29.64 -16.03 -39.82
C ARG A 130 -28.13 -16.19 -39.69
N ARG A 131 -27.45 -15.04 -39.61
CA ARG A 131 -26.02 -14.83 -39.30
C ARG A 131 -25.55 -15.36 -37.92
N LYS A 132 -26.31 -16.25 -37.25
CA LYS A 132 -25.98 -16.79 -35.92
C LYS A 132 -25.03 -18.00 -35.95
N LEU A 133 -24.75 -18.58 -37.11
CA LEU A 133 -23.83 -19.71 -37.25
C LEU A 133 -22.34 -19.33 -37.36
N ILE A 134 -22.02 -18.04 -37.57
CA ILE A 134 -20.63 -17.54 -37.47
C ILE A 134 -20.11 -17.68 -36.03
N TYR A 135 -21.00 -17.54 -35.04
CA TYR A 135 -20.66 -17.71 -33.62
C TYR A 135 -20.42 -19.16 -33.21
N LEU A 136 -21.01 -20.14 -33.91
CA LEU A 136 -20.81 -21.57 -33.60
C LEU A 136 -19.53 -22.11 -34.24
N GLY A 137 -19.17 -21.62 -35.44
CA GLY A 137 -17.89 -21.92 -36.09
C GLY A 137 -16.67 -21.30 -35.38
N LEU A 138 -16.82 -20.10 -34.81
CA LEU A 138 -15.79 -19.50 -33.94
C LEU A 138 -15.64 -20.25 -32.61
N PHE A 139 -16.71 -20.88 -32.10
CA PHE A 139 -16.70 -21.63 -30.85
C PHE A 139 -15.94 -22.96 -30.97
N SER A 140 -16.07 -23.66 -32.09
CA SER A 140 -15.32 -24.90 -32.35
C SER A 140 -13.84 -24.63 -32.69
N ALA A 141 -13.54 -23.51 -33.35
CA ALA A 141 -12.16 -23.09 -33.62
C ALA A 141 -11.41 -22.70 -32.33
N GLY A 142 -12.06 -22.03 -31.38
CA GLY A 142 -11.46 -21.69 -30.08
C GLY A 142 -11.11 -22.92 -29.22
N PHE A 143 -11.88 -24.00 -29.34
CA PHE A 143 -11.63 -25.25 -28.61
C PHE A 143 -10.37 -25.96 -29.14
N LEU A 144 -10.11 -25.91 -30.45
CA LEU A 144 -8.91 -26.51 -31.06
C LEU A 144 -7.61 -25.75 -30.74
N VAL A 145 -7.65 -24.42 -30.61
CA VAL A 145 -6.44 -23.62 -30.30
C VAL A 145 -5.91 -23.87 -28.88
N THR A 146 -6.77 -24.31 -27.96
CA THR A 146 -6.36 -24.61 -26.56
C THR A 146 -5.66 -25.96 -26.39
N PHE A 147 -5.69 -26.84 -27.40
CA PHE A 147 -5.08 -28.15 -27.30
C PHE A 147 -3.56 -28.19 -27.57
N ASN A 148 -2.92 -27.07 -27.94
CA ASN A 148 -1.49 -27.05 -28.29
C ASN A 148 -0.58 -26.16 -27.42
N LEU A 149 -1.00 -25.75 -26.21
CA LEU A 149 -0.15 -24.95 -25.30
C LEU A 149 0.14 -25.68 -23.97
N PRO A 150 1.39 -25.64 -23.45
CA PRO A 150 1.92 -26.62 -22.51
C PRO A 150 1.60 -26.39 -21.01
N TRP A 151 0.44 -25.83 -20.65
CA TRP A 151 0.08 -25.57 -19.23
C TRP A 151 -1.42 -25.84 -18.97
N LYS A 152 -1.80 -27.08 -18.61
CA LYS A 152 -3.20 -27.54 -18.81
C LYS A 152 -4.06 -27.91 -17.60
N TRP A 153 -3.57 -28.52 -16.52
CA TRP A 153 -4.47 -29.19 -15.56
C TRP A 153 -5.39 -28.22 -14.80
N LEU A 154 -4.86 -27.11 -14.27
CA LEU A 154 -5.65 -26.13 -13.52
C LEU A 154 -6.65 -25.37 -14.41
N LYS A 155 -6.27 -25.09 -15.67
CA LYS A 155 -7.14 -24.40 -16.64
C LYS A 155 -8.23 -25.33 -17.19
N ALA A 156 -7.95 -26.62 -17.36
CA ALA A 156 -8.93 -27.62 -17.75
C ALA A 156 -10.02 -27.82 -16.67
N LEU A 157 -9.64 -27.74 -15.39
CA LEU A 157 -10.57 -27.88 -14.27
C LEU A 157 -11.46 -26.63 -14.08
N ILE A 158 -10.89 -25.44 -14.24
CA ILE A 158 -11.63 -24.16 -14.16
C ILE A 158 -12.63 -24.03 -15.31
N LEU A 159 -12.30 -24.50 -16.51
CA LEU A 159 -13.12 -24.28 -17.71
C LEU A 159 -14.48 -24.98 -17.65
N ALA A 160 -14.55 -26.22 -17.15
CA ALA A 160 -15.80 -26.96 -16.97
C ALA A 160 -16.71 -26.30 -15.91
N ILE A 161 -16.11 -25.85 -14.80
CA ILE A 161 -16.84 -25.13 -13.75
C ILE A 161 -17.36 -23.79 -14.27
N LEU A 162 -16.55 -23.06 -15.02
CA LEU A 162 -16.94 -21.79 -15.63
C LEU A 162 -18.04 -21.99 -16.69
N THR A 163 -18.00 -23.08 -17.47
CA THR A 163 -19.07 -23.42 -18.44
C THR A 163 -20.36 -23.81 -17.74
N VAL A 164 -20.30 -24.54 -16.63
CA VAL A 164 -21.49 -24.82 -15.80
C VAL A 164 -22.06 -23.54 -15.22
N ILE A 165 -21.24 -22.64 -14.65
CA ILE A 165 -21.72 -21.36 -14.09
C ILE A 165 -22.32 -20.46 -15.17
N THR A 166 -21.65 -20.33 -16.33
CA THR A 166 -22.15 -19.51 -17.45
C THR A 166 -23.38 -20.12 -18.14
N ALA A 167 -23.56 -21.44 -18.11
CA ALA A 167 -24.78 -22.11 -18.56
C ALA A 167 -25.92 -21.99 -17.54
N LEU A 168 -25.60 -21.94 -16.23
CA LEU A 168 -26.57 -21.77 -15.15
C LEU A 168 -27.07 -20.33 -15.04
N LEU A 169 -26.27 -19.32 -15.35
CA LEU A 169 -26.65 -17.90 -15.29
C LEU A 169 -27.96 -17.60 -16.07
N PRO A 170 -28.12 -17.98 -17.35
CA PRO A 170 -29.36 -17.80 -18.10
C PRO A 170 -30.54 -18.61 -17.55
N ILE A 171 -30.26 -19.76 -16.93
CA ILE A 171 -31.29 -20.63 -16.34
C ILE A 171 -31.83 -19.99 -15.06
N VAL A 172 -30.95 -19.48 -14.21
CA VAL A 172 -31.31 -18.73 -13.00
C VAL A 172 -32.02 -17.44 -13.37
N GLU A 173 -31.53 -16.69 -14.36
CA GLU A 173 -32.20 -15.47 -14.85
C GLU A 173 -33.62 -15.77 -15.37
N ARG A 174 -33.78 -16.85 -16.15
CA ARG A 174 -35.10 -17.31 -16.61
C ARG A 174 -35.97 -17.77 -15.46
N PHE A 175 -35.44 -18.55 -14.53
CA PHE A 175 -36.18 -19.00 -13.35
C PHE A 175 -36.70 -17.81 -12.53
N ILE A 176 -35.86 -16.79 -12.30
CA ILE A 176 -36.25 -15.55 -11.63
C ILE A 176 -37.34 -14.82 -12.41
N LYS A 177 -37.21 -14.74 -13.74
CA LYS A 177 -38.22 -14.12 -14.61
C LYS A 177 -39.56 -14.86 -14.56
N THR A 178 -39.54 -16.19 -14.66
CA THR A 178 -40.75 -17.02 -14.60
C THR A 178 -41.38 -17.01 -13.21
N PHE A 179 -40.55 -17.02 -12.16
CA PHE A 179 -41.00 -16.85 -10.77
C PHE A 179 -41.65 -15.47 -10.57
N ARG A 180 -41.10 -14.41 -11.17
CA ARG A 180 -41.69 -13.06 -11.18
C ARG A 180 -43.07 -13.05 -11.84
N GLU A 181 -43.18 -13.60 -13.04
CA GLU A 181 -44.44 -13.65 -13.81
C GLU A 181 -45.53 -14.50 -13.11
N GLN A 182 -45.15 -15.54 -12.36
CA GLN A 182 -46.10 -16.40 -11.64
C GLN A 182 -46.42 -15.94 -10.22
N GLY A 183 -45.48 -15.31 -9.53
CA GLY A 183 -45.63 -14.94 -8.13
C GLY A 183 -46.29 -13.58 -7.88
N GLU A 184 -46.25 -12.65 -8.84
CA GLU A 184 -47.07 -11.42 -8.83
C GLU A 184 -48.57 -11.71 -8.66
N LYS A 185 -49.02 -12.91 -9.02
CA LYS A 185 -50.42 -13.34 -8.91
C LYS A 185 -50.78 -14.03 -7.59
N ARG A 186 -49.82 -14.34 -6.70
CA ARG A 186 -50.06 -15.19 -5.51
C ARG A 186 -49.40 -14.75 -4.20
N LEU A 187 -48.41 -13.85 -4.20
CA LEU A 187 -47.65 -13.46 -2.99
C LEU A 187 -47.76 -11.96 -2.65
N ILE A 188 -47.68 -11.64 -1.36
CA ILE A 188 -47.75 -10.26 -0.82
C ILE A 188 -46.56 -9.42 -1.35
N PRO A 189 -46.77 -8.17 -1.79
CA PRO A 189 -45.74 -7.32 -2.41
C PRO A 189 -44.43 -7.17 -1.60
N LEU A 190 -44.50 -7.15 -0.26
CA LEU A 190 -43.33 -7.05 0.62
C LEU A 190 -42.43 -8.29 0.57
N LEU A 191 -43.00 -9.50 0.48
CA LEU A 191 -42.24 -10.74 0.34
C LEU A 191 -41.59 -10.83 -1.04
N PHE A 192 -42.27 -10.32 -2.08
CA PHE A 192 -41.76 -10.28 -3.45
C PHE A 192 -40.53 -9.37 -3.59
N ALA A 193 -40.56 -8.20 -2.97
CA ALA A 193 -39.43 -7.26 -2.97
C ALA A 193 -38.19 -7.87 -2.30
N SER A 194 -38.36 -8.62 -1.21
CA SER A 194 -37.26 -9.30 -0.53
C SER A 194 -36.67 -10.44 -1.38
N ILE A 195 -37.51 -11.24 -2.04
CA ILE A 195 -37.06 -12.36 -2.89
C ILE A 195 -36.35 -11.85 -4.16
N ASP A 196 -36.86 -10.81 -4.81
CA ASP A 196 -36.23 -10.19 -6.00
C ASP A 196 -34.87 -9.56 -5.64
N ALA A 197 -34.75 -8.96 -4.45
CA ALA A 197 -33.48 -8.43 -3.94
C ALA A 197 -32.45 -9.55 -3.69
N SER A 198 -32.87 -10.66 -3.05
CA SER A 198 -32.01 -11.81 -2.81
C SER A 198 -31.56 -12.49 -4.11
N ALA A 199 -32.47 -12.66 -5.07
CA ALA A 199 -32.16 -13.30 -6.35
C ALA A 199 -31.17 -12.49 -7.19
N LYS A 200 -31.35 -11.16 -7.29
CA LYS A 200 -30.37 -10.27 -7.92
C LYS A 200 -29.02 -10.30 -7.22
N SER A 201 -29.02 -10.37 -5.88
CA SER A 201 -27.78 -10.50 -5.11
C SER A 201 -27.01 -11.78 -5.47
N ILE A 202 -27.69 -12.92 -5.62
CA ILE A 202 -27.05 -14.19 -5.98
C ILE A 202 -26.44 -14.12 -7.39
N VAL A 203 -27.19 -13.61 -8.37
CA VAL A 203 -26.69 -13.44 -9.74
C VAL A 203 -25.45 -12.54 -9.75
N SER A 204 -25.51 -11.39 -9.06
CA SER A 204 -24.36 -10.46 -8.99
C SER A 204 -23.13 -11.07 -8.31
N GLN A 205 -23.32 -11.91 -7.29
CA GLN A 205 -22.22 -12.61 -6.63
C GLN A 205 -21.57 -13.65 -7.56
N LEU A 206 -22.37 -14.37 -8.35
CA LEU A 206 -21.88 -15.34 -9.34
C LEU A 206 -21.14 -14.64 -10.49
N GLU A 207 -21.69 -13.55 -11.03
CA GLU A 207 -21.01 -12.74 -12.04
C GLU A 207 -19.67 -12.22 -11.52
N MET A 208 -19.62 -11.76 -10.27
CA MET A 208 -18.40 -11.26 -9.64
C MET A 208 -17.37 -12.37 -9.39
N LEU A 209 -17.80 -13.57 -9.01
CA LEU A 209 -16.94 -14.75 -8.90
C LEU A 209 -16.35 -15.16 -10.26
N VAL A 210 -17.18 -15.22 -11.31
CA VAL A 210 -16.71 -15.50 -12.68
C VAL A 210 -15.71 -14.44 -13.12
N TRP A 211 -16.01 -13.17 -12.86
CA TRP A 211 -15.10 -12.07 -13.19
C TRP A 211 -13.78 -12.19 -12.42
N GLU A 212 -13.79 -12.54 -11.12
CA GLU A 212 -12.56 -12.72 -10.35
C GLU A 212 -11.69 -13.88 -10.83
N LEU A 213 -12.31 -14.96 -11.30
CA LEU A 213 -11.59 -16.13 -11.81
C LEU A 213 -11.01 -15.89 -13.21
N THR A 214 -11.65 -15.05 -14.01
CA THR A 214 -11.29 -14.82 -15.42
C THR A 214 -10.50 -13.54 -15.66
N SER A 215 -10.69 -12.52 -14.82
CA SER A 215 -10.09 -11.20 -15.00
C SER A 215 -8.61 -11.18 -14.56
N PRO A 216 -7.71 -10.61 -15.37
CA PRO A 216 -6.32 -10.38 -14.96
C PRO A 216 -6.19 -9.23 -13.96
N PHE A 217 -7.27 -8.51 -13.65
CA PHE A 217 -7.24 -7.26 -12.90
C PHE A 217 -6.50 -7.38 -11.57
N LYS A 218 -6.77 -8.39 -10.75
CA LYS A 218 -6.15 -8.52 -9.42
C LYS A 218 -4.62 -8.66 -9.54
N HIS A 219 -4.16 -9.43 -10.53
CA HIS A 219 -2.73 -9.60 -10.77
C HIS A 219 -2.09 -8.30 -11.28
N GLN A 220 -2.73 -7.64 -12.25
CA GLN A 220 -2.27 -6.34 -12.78
C GLN A 220 -2.25 -5.26 -11.69
N TYR A 221 -3.24 -5.27 -10.79
CA TYR A 221 -3.31 -4.37 -9.64
C TYR A 221 -2.11 -4.56 -8.72
N TYR A 222 -1.79 -5.80 -8.33
CA TYR A 222 -0.60 -6.07 -7.51
C TYR A 222 0.71 -5.73 -8.22
N GLN A 223 0.83 -6.01 -9.52
CA GLN A 223 2.00 -5.59 -10.30
C GLN A 223 2.15 -4.07 -10.32
N HIS A 224 1.04 -3.34 -10.52
CA HIS A 224 1.03 -1.89 -10.47
C HIS A 224 1.51 -1.37 -9.09
N LEU A 225 1.03 -1.96 -8.00
CA LEU A 225 1.49 -1.60 -6.64
C LEU A 225 2.98 -1.88 -6.47
N VAL A 226 3.47 -3.05 -6.90
CA VAL A 226 4.90 -3.39 -6.83
C VAL A 226 5.74 -2.38 -7.64
N TYR A 227 5.34 -2.02 -8.85
CA TYR A 227 6.08 -1.04 -9.64
C TYR A 227 6.09 0.35 -9.01
N THR A 228 4.98 0.73 -8.37
CA THR A 228 4.83 2.02 -7.73
C THR A 228 5.69 2.14 -6.47
N TYR A 229 5.73 1.09 -5.63
CA TYR A 229 6.30 1.14 -4.27
C TYR A 229 7.57 0.31 -4.05
N ARG A 230 8.14 -0.32 -5.09
CA ARG A 230 9.37 -1.15 -4.94
C ARG A 230 10.61 -0.39 -4.52
N THR A 231 10.73 0.90 -4.86
CA THR A 231 11.94 1.68 -4.55
C THR A 231 11.76 2.48 -3.27
N TYR A 232 12.80 2.51 -2.43
CA TYR A 232 12.84 3.36 -1.26
C TYR A 232 12.83 4.83 -1.70
N ARG A 233 11.81 5.56 -1.25
CA ARG A 233 11.69 7.01 -1.42
C ARG A 233 11.56 7.59 -0.02
N THR A 234 12.48 8.47 0.34
CA THR A 234 12.24 9.38 1.46
C THR A 234 11.27 10.45 0.96
N GLN A 235 10.26 10.85 1.75
CA GLN A 235 9.27 11.84 1.28
C GLN A 235 10.00 13.08 0.74
N GLY A 236 9.81 13.35 -0.56
CA GLY A 236 10.46 14.43 -1.33
C GLY A 236 11.98 14.34 -1.53
N LEU A 237 12.61 13.28 -1.03
CA LEU A 237 13.97 12.88 -1.39
C LEU A 237 13.86 11.65 -2.28
N LYS A 238 13.98 11.84 -3.60
CA LYS A 238 14.48 10.74 -4.42
C LYS A 238 15.91 10.51 -3.92
N THR A 239 16.16 9.39 -3.24
CA THR A 239 17.36 9.15 -2.39
C THR A 239 18.61 9.86 -2.89
N PRO A 240 19.31 10.62 -2.04
CA PRO A 240 20.47 11.43 -2.45
C PRO A 240 21.75 10.63 -2.79
N GLY A 241 21.63 9.32 -2.99
CA GLY A 241 22.68 8.47 -3.55
C GLY A 241 22.58 8.36 -5.07
N ALA A 242 23.65 7.86 -5.70
CA ALA A 242 23.66 7.56 -7.14
C ALA A 242 22.59 6.51 -7.54
N PHE A 243 22.11 5.73 -6.57
CA PHE A 243 21.16 4.65 -6.75
C PHE A 243 19.96 4.79 -5.80
N THR A 244 18.80 4.30 -6.23
CA THR A 244 17.60 4.19 -5.39
C THR A 244 17.50 2.76 -4.85
N PRO A 245 17.71 2.52 -3.54
CA PRO A 245 17.66 1.19 -2.97
C PRO A 245 16.24 0.61 -3.05
N ASP A 246 16.15 -0.72 -3.07
CA ASP A 246 14.86 -1.42 -3.02
C ASP A 246 14.29 -1.32 -1.59
N LEU A 247 13.02 -0.92 -1.47
CA LEU A 247 12.38 -0.60 -0.18
C LEU A 247 12.42 -1.79 0.79
N ASP A 248 12.10 -2.98 0.31
CA ASP A 248 12.05 -4.20 1.12
C ASP A 248 13.42 -4.66 1.63
N LYS A 249 14.50 -4.11 1.07
CA LYS A 249 15.87 -4.45 1.44
C LYS A 249 16.49 -3.50 2.45
N VAL A 250 15.95 -2.29 2.57
CA VAL A 250 16.43 -1.26 3.53
C VAL A 250 15.44 -0.97 4.65
N PHE A 251 14.19 -1.41 4.51
CA PHE A 251 13.16 -1.18 5.51
C PHE A 251 13.49 -1.88 6.83
N VAL A 252 13.55 -1.11 7.91
CA VAL A 252 13.63 -1.61 9.28
C VAL A 252 12.26 -1.43 9.95
N PRO A 253 11.68 -2.48 10.55
CA PRO A 253 10.38 -2.40 11.22
C PRO A 253 10.33 -1.32 12.30
N LEU A 254 9.29 -0.49 12.29
CA LEU A 254 9.12 0.58 13.29
C LEU A 254 8.60 0.04 14.62
N ARG A 255 9.16 0.55 15.72
CA ARG A 255 8.65 0.30 17.07
C ARG A 255 7.51 1.26 17.38
N MET A 256 6.49 0.76 18.04
CA MET A 256 5.28 1.49 18.37
C MET A 256 4.91 1.30 19.83
N ALA A 257 4.34 2.33 20.44
CA ALA A 257 3.70 2.20 21.75
C ALA A 257 2.25 2.68 21.66
N SER A 258 1.33 2.00 22.35
CA SER A 258 -0.03 2.52 22.50
C SER A 258 -0.03 3.76 23.40
N LYS A 259 -0.77 4.80 23.02
CA LYS A 259 -1.04 5.95 23.92
C LYS A 259 -1.88 5.56 25.13
N SER A 260 -2.68 4.51 25.00
CA SER A 260 -3.51 3.95 26.07
C SER A 260 -3.06 2.51 26.34
N PRO A 261 -2.12 2.29 27.27
CA PRO A 261 -1.56 0.95 27.54
C PRO A 261 -2.63 -0.10 27.89
N GLY A 262 -3.74 0.32 28.52
CA GLY A 262 -4.88 -0.56 28.83
C GLY A 262 -5.65 -1.11 27.61
N GLN A 263 -5.37 -0.60 26.39
CA GLN A 263 -5.92 -1.13 25.14
C GLN A 263 -5.04 -2.22 24.52
N ILE A 264 -3.85 -2.50 25.07
CA ILE A 264 -2.98 -3.60 24.60
C ILE A 264 -3.41 -4.89 25.29
N SER A 265 -3.51 -5.98 24.53
CA SER A 265 -3.85 -7.29 25.08
C SER A 265 -2.75 -7.81 26.04
N PRO A 266 -3.09 -8.43 27.18
CA PRO A 266 -2.10 -8.99 28.10
C PRO A 266 -1.16 -10.01 27.46
N ALA A 267 -1.65 -10.77 26.48
CA ALA A 267 -0.86 -11.74 25.72
C ALA A 267 0.25 -11.08 24.89
N MET A 268 0.00 -9.88 24.33
CA MET A 268 1.02 -9.12 23.61
C MET A 268 2.10 -8.56 24.56
N ILE A 269 1.71 -8.18 25.77
CA ILE A 269 2.63 -7.68 26.81
C ILE A 269 3.50 -8.81 27.36
N GLN A 270 2.99 -10.04 27.48
CA GLN A 270 3.80 -11.18 27.91
C GLN A 270 4.80 -11.62 26.82
N LYS A 271 4.37 -11.59 25.55
CA LYS A 271 5.22 -11.97 24.41
C LYS A 271 6.38 -10.99 24.17
N HIS A 272 6.16 -9.71 24.48
CA HIS A 272 7.14 -8.65 24.32
C HIS A 272 7.42 -8.03 25.68
N GLU A 273 8.61 -8.24 26.26
CA GLU A 273 9.06 -7.80 27.61
C GLU A 273 8.71 -6.35 27.99
N SER A 274 8.33 -5.51 27.02
CA SER A 274 7.51 -4.32 27.22
C SER A 274 6.81 -3.90 25.92
N ALA A 275 5.84 -2.99 26.00
CA ALA A 275 5.24 -2.32 24.83
C ALA A 275 6.26 -1.56 23.95
N ARG A 276 7.55 -1.54 24.30
CA ARG A 276 8.63 -0.87 23.56
C ARG A 276 9.12 -1.64 22.33
N LYS A 277 8.77 -2.93 22.19
CA LYS A 277 9.16 -3.80 21.06
C LYS A 277 8.02 -4.08 20.06
N LEU A 278 6.81 -3.59 20.32
CA LEU A 278 5.66 -3.84 19.45
C LEU A 278 5.83 -3.18 18.08
N GLY A 279 5.48 -3.90 17.02
CA GLY A 279 5.41 -3.40 15.65
C GLY A 279 3.98 -3.47 15.08
N ILE A 280 3.79 -2.97 13.86
CA ILE A 280 2.46 -2.95 13.23
C ILE A 280 1.87 -4.35 13.03
N TRP A 281 2.71 -5.34 12.74
CA TRP A 281 2.29 -6.71 12.45
C TRP A 281 1.66 -7.38 13.67
N ASP A 282 2.09 -7.04 14.89
CA ASP A 282 1.50 -7.58 16.12
C ASP A 282 0.02 -7.19 16.24
N PHE A 283 -0.34 -5.97 15.81
CA PHE A 283 -1.73 -5.51 15.79
C PHE A 283 -2.51 -6.11 14.62
N LEU A 284 -1.89 -6.19 13.43
CA LEU A 284 -2.55 -6.72 12.22
C LEU A 284 -3.00 -8.18 12.36
N VAL A 285 -2.22 -8.99 13.08
CA VAL A 285 -2.54 -10.40 13.33
C VAL A 285 -3.75 -10.55 14.25
N GLU A 286 -3.94 -9.60 15.16
CA GLU A 286 -4.99 -9.64 16.19
C GLU A 286 -6.31 -8.98 15.72
N ILE A 287 -6.35 -8.42 14.50
CA ILE A 287 -7.54 -7.79 13.89
C ILE A 287 -8.80 -8.67 13.92
N ARG A 288 -8.63 -9.99 13.77
CA ARG A 288 -9.76 -10.94 13.79
C ARG A 288 -10.30 -11.21 15.19
N LYS A 289 -9.48 -10.96 16.22
CA LYS A 289 -9.82 -11.23 17.63
C LYS A 289 -10.34 -9.97 18.32
N GLN A 290 -9.82 -8.80 17.97
CA GLN A 290 -10.18 -7.53 18.59
C GLN A 290 -10.59 -6.49 17.54
N SER A 291 -11.85 -6.05 17.61
CA SER A 291 -12.39 -5.03 16.71
C SER A 291 -11.68 -3.68 16.81
N ALA A 292 -11.13 -3.34 17.98
CA ALA A 292 -10.35 -2.12 18.18
C ALA A 292 -9.14 -2.04 17.24
N TYR A 293 -8.51 -3.18 16.94
CA TYR A 293 -7.34 -3.24 16.05
C TYR A 293 -7.71 -3.16 14.55
N LYS A 294 -9.00 -3.21 14.20
CA LYS A 294 -9.44 -2.88 12.82
C LYS A 294 -9.28 -1.39 12.50
N ARG A 295 -9.08 -0.51 13.49
CA ARG A 295 -9.07 0.94 13.27
C ARG A 295 -7.91 1.59 14.01
N ILE A 296 -6.77 1.65 13.34
CA ILE A 296 -5.50 2.08 13.92
C ILE A 296 -5.16 3.48 13.41
N VAL A 297 -4.76 4.37 14.31
CA VAL A 297 -4.03 5.59 13.93
C VAL A 297 -2.57 5.48 14.37
N VAL A 298 -1.65 5.78 13.46
CA VAL A 298 -0.20 5.77 13.65
C VAL A 298 0.30 7.22 13.69
N ILE A 299 0.73 7.66 14.86
CA ILE A 299 1.16 9.02 15.13
C ILE A 299 2.68 9.06 15.26
N GLY A 300 3.34 10.07 14.70
CA GLY A 300 4.79 10.20 14.85
C GLY A 300 5.32 11.51 14.31
N SER A 301 6.53 11.88 14.77
CA SER A 301 7.23 13.09 14.33
C SER A 301 7.52 13.10 12.81
N PRO A 302 7.84 14.26 12.21
CA PRO A 302 8.35 14.33 10.84
C PRO A 302 9.57 13.42 10.65
N GLY A 303 9.69 12.78 9.50
CA GLY A 303 10.81 11.87 9.20
C GLY A 303 10.79 10.52 9.92
N SER A 304 9.79 10.23 10.77
CA SER A 304 9.73 8.98 11.56
C SER A 304 9.41 7.70 10.75
N GLY A 305 9.30 7.78 9.42
CA GLY A 305 9.03 6.61 8.56
C GLY A 305 7.58 6.15 8.43
N LYS A 306 6.57 6.95 8.82
CA LYS A 306 5.14 6.58 8.73
C LYS A 306 4.68 6.23 7.31
N THR A 307 4.99 7.08 6.34
CA THR A 307 4.68 6.81 4.92
C THR A 307 5.42 5.57 4.44
N THR A 308 6.71 5.46 4.77
CA THR A 308 7.54 4.29 4.42
C THR A 308 6.98 2.99 5.00
N LEU A 309 6.41 3.02 6.20
CA LEU A 309 5.70 1.87 6.79
C LEU A 309 4.51 1.45 5.93
N LEU A 310 3.65 2.40 5.52
CA LEU A 310 2.47 2.10 4.70
C LEU A 310 2.86 1.60 3.30
N GLU A 311 3.90 2.18 2.70
CA GLU A 311 4.46 1.73 1.42
C GLU A 311 5.04 0.31 1.55
N ASN A 312 5.76 0.00 2.63
CA ASN A 312 6.31 -1.34 2.87
C ASN A 312 5.20 -2.37 3.11
N LEU A 313 4.15 -2.02 3.86
CA LEU A 313 2.97 -2.88 4.02
C LEU A 313 2.32 -3.16 2.67
N THR A 314 2.14 -2.12 1.85
CA THR A 314 1.59 -2.23 0.50
C THR A 314 2.43 -3.18 -0.36
N LEU A 315 3.75 -3.01 -0.35
CA LEU A 315 4.68 -3.85 -1.11
C LEU A 315 4.69 -5.30 -0.62
N THR A 316 4.70 -5.52 0.69
CA THR A 316 4.68 -6.84 1.31
C THR A 316 3.42 -7.60 0.91
N TYR A 317 2.25 -6.96 1.01
CA TYR A 317 0.99 -7.58 0.62
C TYR A 317 0.86 -7.78 -0.89
N ALA A 318 1.36 -6.84 -1.70
CA ALA A 318 1.34 -6.98 -3.16
C ALA A 318 2.25 -8.10 -3.67
N ARG A 319 3.34 -8.41 -2.95
CA ARG A 319 4.24 -9.55 -3.23
C ARG A 319 3.81 -10.87 -2.58
N ASP A 320 2.74 -10.89 -1.79
CA ASP A 320 2.28 -12.04 -0.99
C ASP A 320 3.37 -12.57 -0.02
N THR A 321 4.21 -11.68 0.53
CA THR A 321 5.31 -12.04 1.45
C THR A 321 4.99 -11.78 2.92
N GLN A 322 3.75 -11.43 3.28
CA GLN A 322 3.36 -11.12 4.67
C GLN A 322 3.65 -12.25 5.67
N HIS A 323 3.61 -13.52 5.25
CA HIS A 323 3.91 -14.65 6.13
C HIS A 323 5.38 -14.74 6.52
N GLN A 324 6.28 -14.14 5.73
CA GLN A 324 7.70 -14.00 6.09
C GLN A 324 7.89 -12.97 7.21
N GLN A 325 7.00 -11.97 7.28
CA GLN A 325 7.02 -10.95 8.34
C GLN A 325 6.36 -11.47 9.62
N HIS A 326 5.21 -12.15 9.49
CA HIS A 326 4.57 -12.82 10.61
C HIS A 326 3.75 -14.03 10.11
N PRO A 327 3.95 -15.25 10.65
CA PRO A 327 3.30 -16.46 10.14
C PRO A 327 1.77 -16.38 10.10
N GLN A 328 1.18 -15.71 11.09
CA GLN A 328 -0.28 -15.55 11.23
C GLN A 328 -0.84 -14.28 10.54
N ALA A 329 -0.05 -13.57 9.73
CA ALA A 329 -0.50 -12.36 9.06
C ALA A 329 -1.75 -12.63 8.18
N PRO A 330 -2.81 -11.82 8.28
CA PRO A 330 -4.01 -12.02 7.49
C PRO A 330 -3.75 -11.67 6.03
N LYS A 331 -4.29 -12.43 5.08
CA LYS A 331 -4.27 -12.09 3.65
C LYS A 331 -5.27 -10.98 3.35
N LEU A 332 -4.76 -9.79 3.00
CA LEU A 332 -5.55 -8.58 2.71
C LEU A 332 -5.10 -7.96 1.39
N ILE A 333 -6.01 -7.25 0.74
CA ILE A 333 -5.75 -6.45 -0.47
C ILE A 333 -5.35 -5.04 0.00
N PRO A 334 -4.10 -4.60 -0.18
CA PRO A 334 -3.64 -3.32 0.31
C PRO A 334 -4.20 -2.19 -0.58
N VAL A 335 -4.75 -1.15 0.04
CA VAL A 335 -5.24 0.05 -0.62
C VAL A 335 -4.59 1.25 0.07
N LEU A 336 -3.55 1.82 -0.53
CA LEU A 336 -2.88 3.01 -0.01
C LEU A 336 -3.38 4.27 -0.74
N LEU A 337 -3.91 5.22 0.04
CA LEU A 337 -4.36 6.52 -0.44
C LEU A 337 -3.63 7.62 0.35
N TYR A 338 -3.07 8.60 -0.37
CA TYR A 338 -2.45 9.77 0.23
C TYR A 338 -3.50 10.87 0.38
N LEU A 339 -3.83 11.26 1.61
CA LEU A 339 -4.89 12.22 1.90
C LEU A 339 -4.64 13.58 1.21
N ARG A 340 -3.39 14.03 1.17
CA ARG A 340 -2.97 15.20 0.38
C ARG A 340 -3.43 15.16 -1.07
N LYS A 341 -3.43 13.99 -1.71
CA LYS A 341 -3.82 13.85 -3.11
C LYS A 341 -5.32 13.86 -3.26
N ILE A 342 -6.07 13.20 -2.37
CA ILE A 342 -7.51 12.91 -2.52
C ILE A 342 -8.44 13.88 -1.78
N ARG A 343 -7.88 14.84 -1.02
CA ARG A 343 -8.68 15.75 -0.20
C ARG A 343 -9.67 16.56 -1.04
N GLU A 344 -9.30 17.00 -2.24
CA GLU A 344 -10.17 17.85 -3.06
C GLU A 344 -11.41 17.07 -3.53
N GLU A 345 -11.26 15.81 -3.93
CA GLU A 345 -12.43 15.00 -4.27
C GLU A 345 -13.33 14.74 -3.06
N ILE A 346 -12.75 14.60 -1.87
CA ILE A 346 -13.51 14.43 -0.62
C ILE A 346 -14.24 15.72 -0.22
N THR A 347 -13.58 16.86 -0.30
CA THR A 347 -14.14 18.16 0.12
C THR A 347 -15.20 18.63 -0.88
N ASN A 348 -14.96 18.45 -2.19
CA ASN A 348 -15.92 18.77 -3.25
C ASN A 348 -17.14 17.84 -3.23
N ASN A 349 -16.98 16.58 -2.80
CA ASN A 349 -18.08 15.64 -2.69
C ASN A 349 -17.97 14.77 -1.43
N GLN A 350 -18.52 15.27 -0.33
CA GLN A 350 -18.63 14.57 0.95
C GLN A 350 -19.43 13.26 0.90
N LEU A 351 -20.23 13.02 -0.15
CA LEU A 351 -20.99 11.79 -0.36
C LEU A 351 -20.25 10.74 -1.19
N LEU A 352 -19.06 11.09 -1.71
CA LEU A 352 -18.23 10.17 -2.49
C LEU A 352 -17.87 8.95 -1.64
N ASP A 353 -18.19 7.78 -2.15
CA ASP A 353 -17.90 6.53 -1.46
C ASP A 353 -16.44 6.10 -1.62
N LEU A 354 -15.87 5.43 -0.62
CA LEU A 354 -14.48 4.95 -0.69
C LEU A 354 -14.24 4.02 -1.90
N ALA A 355 -15.15 3.09 -2.17
CA ALA A 355 -15.00 2.18 -3.31
C ALA A 355 -15.02 2.94 -4.65
N GLN A 356 -15.86 3.97 -4.77
CA GLN A 356 -15.94 4.84 -5.94
C GLN A 356 -14.67 5.66 -6.10
N LEU A 357 -14.16 6.26 -5.02
CA LEU A 357 -12.91 7.03 -5.01
C LEU A 357 -11.73 6.17 -5.50
N ILE A 358 -11.57 4.97 -4.95
CA ILE A 358 -10.50 4.03 -5.37
C ILE A 358 -10.64 3.72 -6.86
N THR A 359 -11.86 3.40 -7.31
CA THR A 359 -12.14 3.03 -8.70
C THR A 359 -11.86 4.18 -9.67
N GLN A 360 -12.27 5.40 -9.33
CA GLN A 360 -12.02 6.59 -10.13
C GLN A 360 -10.52 6.87 -10.25
N ARG A 361 -9.79 6.78 -9.13
CA ARG A 361 -8.34 7.02 -9.10
C ARG A 361 -7.54 6.02 -9.93
N LEU A 362 -7.90 4.74 -9.87
CA LEU A 362 -7.23 3.72 -10.69
C LEU A 362 -7.49 3.89 -12.19
N LYS A 363 -8.66 4.43 -12.57
CA LYS A 363 -8.98 4.75 -13.96
C LYS A 363 -8.31 6.02 -14.47
N SER A 364 -8.16 7.02 -13.60
CA SER A 364 -7.59 8.33 -13.97
C SER A 364 -6.06 8.36 -13.93
N GLN A 365 -5.40 7.40 -13.29
CA GLN A 365 -3.95 7.33 -13.26
C GLN A 365 -3.40 6.90 -14.62
N GLU A 366 -2.56 7.74 -15.21
CA GLU A 366 -1.62 7.32 -16.25
C GLU A 366 -0.67 6.30 -15.64
N SER A 367 -0.89 5.02 -15.95
CA SER A 367 0.04 3.97 -15.58
C SER A 367 0.31 3.09 -16.79
N SER A 368 1.49 2.47 -16.81
CA SER A 368 1.91 1.56 -17.88
C SER A 368 0.99 0.35 -18.04
N LEU A 369 0.14 0.08 -17.05
CA LEU A 369 -0.86 -0.99 -17.05
C LEU A 369 -2.25 -0.36 -17.04
N LYS A 370 -3.04 -0.57 -18.09
CA LYS A 370 -4.43 -0.13 -18.11
C LYS A 370 -5.26 -0.97 -17.13
N LEU A 371 -5.60 -0.39 -15.98
CA LEU A 371 -6.39 -1.05 -14.94
C LEU A 371 -7.89 -0.80 -15.18
N GLU A 372 -8.66 -1.87 -15.40
CA GLU A 372 -10.11 -1.80 -15.58
C GLU A 372 -10.83 -2.57 -14.46
N PRO A 373 -10.95 -1.99 -13.25
CA PRO A 373 -11.70 -2.61 -12.17
C PRO A 373 -13.19 -2.71 -12.52
N SER A 374 -13.82 -3.85 -12.17
CA SER A 374 -15.28 -3.93 -12.13
C SER A 374 -15.82 -2.93 -11.09
N PRO A 375 -16.91 -2.19 -11.40
CA PRO A 375 -17.44 -1.15 -10.51
C PRO A 375 -17.73 -1.62 -9.08
N GLN A 376 -18.09 -2.90 -8.90
CA GLN A 376 -18.49 -3.46 -7.60
C GLN A 376 -17.35 -4.20 -6.87
N TRP A 377 -16.18 -4.35 -7.50
CA TRP A 377 -15.13 -5.21 -6.96
C TRP A 377 -14.59 -4.70 -5.62
N PHE A 378 -14.15 -3.44 -5.56
CA PHE A 378 -13.67 -2.84 -4.31
C PHE A 378 -14.78 -2.75 -3.28
N GLU A 379 -16.01 -2.40 -3.67
CA GLU A 379 -17.14 -2.33 -2.73
C GLU A 379 -17.37 -3.68 -2.05
N ASN A 380 -17.38 -4.77 -2.82
CA ASN A 380 -17.54 -6.13 -2.30
C ASN A 380 -16.36 -6.53 -1.41
N LYS A 381 -15.11 -6.24 -1.81
CA LYS A 381 -13.93 -6.57 -0.98
C LYS A 381 -13.87 -5.78 0.32
N LEU A 382 -14.28 -4.51 0.31
CA LEU A 382 -14.40 -3.67 1.50
C LEU A 382 -15.51 -4.18 2.44
N LYS A 383 -16.70 -4.51 1.93
CA LYS A 383 -17.80 -5.04 2.77
C LYS A 383 -17.42 -6.33 3.49
N HIS A 384 -16.63 -7.19 2.85
CA HIS A 384 -16.22 -8.50 3.40
C HIS A 384 -14.87 -8.47 4.16
N GLY A 385 -14.34 -7.28 4.48
CA GLY A 385 -13.10 -7.14 5.25
C GLY A 385 -11.87 -7.75 4.58
N LYS A 386 -11.84 -7.78 3.24
CA LYS A 386 -10.73 -8.35 2.45
C LYS A 386 -9.67 -7.30 2.08
N CYS A 387 -9.93 -6.03 2.34
CA CYS A 387 -9.02 -4.92 2.06
C CYS A 387 -8.32 -4.45 3.33
N LEU A 388 -7.10 -3.95 3.20
CA LEU A 388 -6.42 -3.12 4.20
C LEU A 388 -6.36 -1.71 3.66
N VAL A 389 -7.16 -0.80 4.21
CA VAL A 389 -7.20 0.60 3.75
C VAL A 389 -6.21 1.42 4.57
N MET A 390 -5.25 2.03 3.89
CA MET A 390 -4.19 2.84 4.47
C MET A 390 -4.34 4.28 3.98
N LEU A 391 -4.51 5.21 4.91
CA LEU A 391 -4.71 6.63 4.64
C LEU A 391 -3.50 7.41 5.17
N ASP A 392 -2.65 7.89 4.27
CA ASP A 392 -1.41 8.56 4.65
C ASP A 392 -1.60 10.08 4.76
N GLY A 393 -1.09 10.67 5.85
CA GLY A 393 -0.84 12.11 5.96
C GLY A 393 -2.05 12.98 6.29
N LEU A 394 -2.81 12.70 7.36
CA LEU A 394 -3.93 13.58 7.75
C LEU A 394 -3.45 15.02 8.07
N ASP A 395 -2.25 15.14 8.63
CA ASP A 395 -1.62 16.43 8.92
C ASP A 395 -1.13 17.18 7.66
N GLU A 396 -1.12 16.54 6.48
CA GLU A 396 -0.74 17.15 5.21
C GLU A 396 -1.91 17.93 4.56
N VAL A 397 -3.10 17.90 5.16
CA VAL A 397 -4.21 18.79 4.80
C VAL A 397 -4.04 20.09 5.57
N ALA A 398 -3.43 21.10 4.95
CA ALA A 398 -3.03 22.35 5.60
C ALA A 398 -4.23 23.11 6.22
N ASP A 399 -5.30 23.28 5.45
CA ASP A 399 -6.52 23.94 5.91
C ASP A 399 -7.25 23.11 6.99
N GLU A 400 -7.53 23.74 8.13
CA GLU A 400 -8.14 23.06 9.27
C GLU A 400 -9.57 22.61 8.99
N THR A 401 -10.34 23.40 8.23
CA THR A 401 -11.73 23.06 7.87
C THR A 401 -11.77 21.86 6.93
N GLN A 402 -10.94 21.85 5.90
CA GLN A 402 -10.77 20.71 5.01
C GLN A 402 -10.29 19.47 5.76
N ARG A 403 -9.37 19.62 6.71
CA ARG A 403 -8.88 18.51 7.53
C ARG A 403 -10.01 17.89 8.36
N GLN A 404 -10.88 18.71 8.96
CA GLN A 404 -12.07 18.25 9.68
C GLN A 404 -13.09 17.57 8.75
N GLN A 405 -13.27 18.09 7.54
CA GLN A 405 -14.12 17.48 6.50
C GLN A 405 -13.61 16.10 6.09
N VAL A 406 -12.30 15.98 5.86
CA VAL A 406 -11.64 14.70 5.54
C VAL A 406 -11.78 13.72 6.70
N SER A 407 -11.51 14.15 7.94
CA SER A 407 -11.67 13.31 9.14
C SER A 407 -13.12 12.80 9.26
N SER A 408 -14.10 13.69 9.12
CA SER A 408 -15.52 13.34 9.13
C SER A 408 -15.91 12.35 8.02
N TRP A 409 -15.33 12.52 6.83
CA TRP A 409 -15.54 11.60 5.73
C TRP A 409 -14.96 10.21 6.04
N VAL A 410 -13.73 10.13 6.56
CA VAL A 410 -13.11 8.86 6.95
C VAL A 410 -13.94 8.14 8.02
N ASP A 411 -14.43 8.85 9.03
CA ASP A 411 -15.32 8.29 10.05
C ASP A 411 -16.60 7.69 9.44
N LYS A 412 -17.17 8.31 8.39
CA LYS A 412 -18.32 7.75 7.65
C LYS A 412 -17.92 6.46 6.93
N GLN A 413 -16.74 6.41 6.30
CA GLN A 413 -16.26 5.21 5.60
C GLN A 413 -15.99 4.05 6.57
N MET A 414 -15.38 4.32 7.73
CA MET A 414 -15.15 3.32 8.78
C MET A 414 -16.44 2.74 9.36
N ARG A 415 -17.52 3.54 9.41
CA ARG A 415 -18.87 3.06 9.79
C ARG A 415 -19.51 2.23 8.69
N LYS A 416 -19.34 2.62 7.42
CA LYS A 416 -19.90 1.91 6.27
C LYS A 416 -19.22 0.54 6.04
N TYR A 417 -17.92 0.44 6.33
CA TYR A 417 -17.13 -0.79 6.16
C TYR A 417 -16.56 -1.28 7.50
N PRO A 418 -17.41 -1.74 8.44
CA PRO A 418 -16.98 -2.10 9.80
C PRO A 418 -16.02 -3.29 9.85
N GLU A 419 -16.06 -4.17 8.85
CA GLU A 419 -15.19 -5.34 8.73
C GLU A 419 -13.83 -5.04 8.09
N THR A 420 -13.66 -3.88 7.46
CA THR A 420 -12.40 -3.50 6.82
C THR A 420 -11.43 -2.91 7.84
N PRO A 421 -10.18 -3.42 7.90
CA PRO A 421 -9.10 -2.76 8.61
C PRO A 421 -8.70 -1.42 7.96
N PHE A 422 -8.61 -0.39 8.79
CA PHE A 422 -8.09 0.93 8.44
C PHE A 422 -6.83 1.24 9.27
N ILE A 423 -5.81 1.76 8.59
CA ILE A 423 -4.65 2.39 9.20
C ILE A 423 -4.60 3.83 8.69
N MET A 424 -4.49 4.79 9.61
CA MET A 424 -4.24 6.19 9.26
C MET A 424 -2.92 6.66 9.84
N THR A 425 -2.21 7.56 9.15
CA THR A 425 -1.03 8.23 9.71
C THR A 425 -1.28 9.72 9.93
N SER A 426 -0.66 10.28 10.97
CA SER A 426 -0.66 11.73 11.20
C SER A 426 0.50 12.18 12.09
N ARG A 427 0.81 13.48 12.09
CA ARG A 427 1.65 14.14 13.11
C ARG A 427 0.80 14.44 14.36
N PRO A 428 1.40 14.50 15.57
CA PRO A 428 0.64 14.69 16.82
C PRO A 428 -0.29 15.90 16.82
N TYR A 429 0.17 17.05 16.31
CA TYR A 429 -0.62 18.28 16.24
C TYR A 429 -1.76 18.19 15.22
N GLY A 430 -1.47 17.71 14.01
CA GLY A 430 -2.48 17.58 12.95
C GLY A 430 -3.63 16.65 13.33
N TYR A 431 -3.35 15.60 14.09
CA TYR A 431 -4.38 14.69 14.60
C TYR A 431 -5.24 15.30 15.72
N ARG A 432 -4.65 16.03 16.67
CA ARG A 432 -5.40 16.63 17.80
C ARG A 432 -6.53 17.55 17.34
N ASN A 433 -6.32 18.29 16.25
CA ASN A 433 -7.30 19.23 15.72
C ASN A 433 -8.36 18.57 14.83
N ALA A 434 -8.20 17.29 14.47
CA ALA A 434 -9.07 16.56 13.56
C ALA A 434 -9.23 15.10 14.00
N GLU A 435 -9.39 14.88 15.31
CA GLU A 435 -9.43 13.53 15.89
C GLU A 435 -10.62 12.72 15.35
N LEU A 436 -10.33 11.48 14.97
CA LEU A 436 -11.31 10.55 14.41
C LEU A 436 -12.06 9.83 15.52
N LYS A 437 -13.40 9.82 15.44
CA LYS A 437 -14.26 9.21 16.48
C LYS A 437 -14.30 7.70 16.40
N GLN A 438 -14.01 7.12 15.23
CA GLN A 438 -14.09 5.68 15.03
C GLN A 438 -12.79 4.94 15.36
N VAL A 439 -11.70 5.64 15.68
CA VAL A 439 -10.40 5.01 15.98
C VAL A 439 -10.51 4.10 17.21
N GLY A 440 -10.03 2.87 17.07
CA GLY A 440 -10.01 1.89 18.15
C GLY A 440 -8.72 1.97 18.98
N ILE A 441 -7.58 2.18 18.33
CA ILE A 441 -6.28 2.29 19.00
C ILE A 441 -5.39 3.37 18.36
N SER A 442 -4.65 4.09 19.21
CA SER A 442 -3.66 5.07 18.80
C SER A 442 -2.25 4.59 19.14
N LEU A 443 -1.43 4.41 18.10
CA LEU A 443 -0.06 3.96 18.17
C LEU A 443 0.88 5.12 17.90
N GLU A 444 1.85 5.32 18.77
CA GLU A 444 2.92 6.30 18.58
C GLU A 444 4.20 5.60 18.10
N VAL A 445 4.71 6.04 16.95
CA VAL A 445 6.00 5.61 16.42
C VAL A 445 7.11 6.14 17.33
N LYS A 446 7.94 5.23 17.83
CA LYS A 446 9.12 5.59 18.60
C LYS A 446 10.31 5.86 17.67
N PRO A 447 11.24 6.74 18.06
CA PRO A 447 12.53 6.88 17.36
C PRO A 447 13.21 5.52 17.23
N PHE A 448 14.12 5.39 16.26
CA PHE A 448 14.99 4.21 16.22
C PHE A 448 15.74 4.05 17.54
N ASN A 449 15.93 2.81 17.98
CA ASN A 449 16.97 2.50 18.95
C ASN A 449 18.30 2.27 18.21
N LEU A 450 19.37 2.03 18.95
CA LEU A 450 20.69 1.76 18.37
C LEU A 450 20.67 0.51 17.47
N GLU A 451 19.96 -0.56 17.86
CA GLU A 451 19.84 -1.78 17.06
C GLU A 451 19.19 -1.51 15.68
N GLN A 452 18.07 -0.79 15.64
CA GLN A 452 17.38 -0.43 14.39
C GLN A 452 18.22 0.52 13.53
N MET A 453 18.97 1.43 14.16
CA MET A 453 19.90 2.31 13.46
C MET A 453 21.02 1.51 12.80
N GLU A 454 21.66 0.59 13.53
CA GLU A 454 22.71 -0.30 13.01
C GLU A 454 22.18 -1.19 11.88
N GLU A 455 21.03 -1.82 12.08
CA GLU A 455 20.36 -2.64 11.06
C GLU A 455 20.08 -1.82 9.79
N PHE A 456 19.55 -0.61 9.94
CA PHE A 456 19.29 0.28 8.81
C PHE A 456 20.58 0.61 8.05
N LEU A 457 21.65 0.96 8.76
CA LEU A 457 22.93 1.32 8.15
C LEU A 457 23.55 0.13 7.41
N HIS A 458 23.55 -1.06 8.01
CA HIS A 458 24.01 -2.28 7.35
C HIS A 458 23.24 -2.56 6.06
N ASN A 459 21.91 -2.54 6.13
CA ASN A 459 21.04 -2.79 5.00
C ASN A 459 21.22 -1.73 3.89
N TRP A 460 21.34 -0.45 4.27
CA TRP A 460 21.51 0.67 3.36
C TRP A 460 22.86 0.60 2.61
N TYR A 461 23.96 0.36 3.33
CA TYR A 461 25.28 0.22 2.68
C TYR A 461 25.35 -1.02 1.80
N LEU A 462 24.79 -2.16 2.24
CA LEU A 462 24.76 -3.37 1.43
C LEU A 462 24.01 -3.14 0.11
N GLN A 463 22.83 -2.53 0.18
CA GLN A 463 22.06 -2.22 -1.03
C GLN A 463 22.79 -1.25 -1.96
N ASN A 464 23.43 -0.22 -1.43
CA ASN A 464 24.17 0.73 -2.25
C ASN A 464 25.39 0.09 -2.93
N GLU A 465 26.14 -0.76 -2.24
CA GLU A 465 27.28 -1.49 -2.83
C GLU A 465 26.82 -2.50 -3.88
N VAL A 466 25.73 -3.24 -3.62
CA VAL A 466 25.11 -4.13 -4.62
C VAL A 466 24.68 -3.36 -5.87
N LEU A 467 24.09 -2.16 -5.71
CA LEU A 467 23.68 -1.35 -6.86
C LEU A 467 24.87 -0.77 -7.64
N ARG A 468 25.96 -0.39 -6.96
CA ARG A 468 27.24 0.01 -7.59
C ARG A 468 27.82 -1.08 -8.49
N GLN A 469 27.66 -2.34 -8.08
CA GLN A 469 28.16 -3.52 -8.80
C GLN A 469 27.12 -4.13 -9.75
N VAL A 470 26.19 -3.31 -10.28
CA VAL A 470 25.15 -3.76 -11.24
C VAL A 470 24.33 -4.93 -10.70
N ARG A 471 23.95 -4.84 -9.41
CA ARG A 471 23.15 -5.84 -8.67
C ARG A 471 23.85 -7.18 -8.42
N LYS A 472 25.17 -7.21 -8.47
CA LYS A 472 25.96 -8.37 -8.07
C LYS A 472 26.18 -8.37 -6.55
N LEU A 473 25.89 -9.51 -5.92
CA LEU A 473 26.23 -9.78 -4.53
C LEU A 473 27.34 -10.83 -4.49
N ASP A 474 28.46 -10.49 -3.86
CA ASP A 474 29.57 -11.40 -3.57
C ASP A 474 30.18 -11.06 -2.20
N PRO A 475 31.01 -11.95 -1.62
CA PRO A 475 31.58 -11.73 -0.30
C PRO A 475 32.40 -10.45 -0.16
N GLY A 476 33.01 -9.95 -1.25
CA GLY A 476 33.76 -8.69 -1.25
C GLY A 476 32.85 -7.48 -1.14
N VAL A 477 31.72 -7.49 -1.86
CA VAL A 477 30.67 -6.46 -1.77
C VAL A 477 30.11 -6.37 -0.35
N GLU A 478 29.79 -7.52 0.25
CA GLU A 478 29.28 -7.58 1.63
C GLU A 478 30.30 -7.08 2.65
N ALA A 479 31.57 -7.50 2.53
CA ALA A 479 32.64 -7.04 3.40
C ALA A 479 32.85 -5.52 3.31
N ASN A 480 32.89 -4.95 2.10
CA ASN A 480 33.05 -3.51 1.89
C ASN A 480 31.87 -2.71 2.47
N ALA A 481 30.64 -3.17 2.24
CA ALA A 481 29.45 -2.57 2.81
C ALA A 481 29.50 -2.58 4.35
N ARG A 482 29.92 -3.69 4.95
CA ARG A 482 30.04 -3.84 6.40
C ARG A 482 31.10 -2.94 7.01
N ILE A 483 32.26 -2.78 6.36
CA ILE A 483 33.32 -1.86 6.79
C ILE A 483 32.78 -0.42 6.85
N LYS A 484 32.13 0.05 5.78
CA LYS A 484 31.56 1.41 5.73
C LYS A 484 30.45 1.63 6.75
N ALA A 485 29.57 0.64 6.93
CA ALA A 485 28.49 0.71 7.92
C ALA A 485 29.07 0.80 9.34
N ASN A 486 30.04 -0.05 9.68
CA ASN A 486 30.65 -0.08 11.01
C ASN A 486 31.39 1.22 11.33
N ASP A 487 32.16 1.76 10.39
CA ASP A 487 32.84 3.05 10.56
C ASP A 487 31.84 4.18 10.87
N LEU A 488 30.71 4.23 10.14
CA LEU A 488 29.64 5.19 10.41
C LEU A 488 29.00 4.98 11.79
N ILE A 489 28.70 3.73 12.14
CA ILE A 489 28.08 3.38 13.43
C ILE A 489 28.98 3.84 14.59
N GLU A 490 30.28 3.57 14.50
CA GLU A 490 31.26 3.97 15.52
C GLU A 490 31.33 5.48 15.67
N ARG A 491 31.40 6.22 14.56
CA ARG A 491 31.39 7.69 14.58
C ARG A 491 30.11 8.24 15.22
N ILE A 492 28.94 7.74 14.85
CA ILE A 492 27.68 8.20 15.44
C ILE A 492 27.67 7.94 16.95
N LYS A 493 28.11 6.76 17.41
CA LYS A 493 28.18 6.42 18.84
C LYS A 493 29.13 7.34 19.62
N ASN A 494 30.25 7.73 19.01
CA ASN A 494 31.25 8.61 19.64
C ASN A 494 30.83 10.10 19.66
N HIS A 495 29.73 10.48 19.01
CA HIS A 495 29.22 11.84 18.97
C HIS A 495 27.76 11.91 19.48
N PRO A 496 27.51 12.07 20.80
CA PRO A 496 26.17 12.00 21.39
C PRO A 496 25.13 12.94 20.76
N THR A 497 25.56 14.13 20.35
CA THR A 497 24.69 15.12 19.69
C THR A 497 24.24 14.68 18.30
N ILE A 498 25.08 13.94 17.57
CA ILE A 498 24.76 13.34 16.27
C ILE A 498 23.95 12.07 16.47
N ALA A 499 24.27 11.26 17.48
CA ALA A 499 23.49 10.06 17.84
C ALA A 499 22.01 10.39 18.07
N ALA A 500 21.70 11.47 18.78
CA ALA A 500 20.32 11.91 19.01
C ALA A 500 19.56 12.22 17.70
N ILE A 501 20.25 12.78 16.69
CA ILE A 501 19.69 13.09 15.37
C ILE A 501 19.50 11.81 14.55
N ALA A 502 20.48 10.91 14.62
CA ALA A 502 20.53 9.64 13.89
C ALA A 502 19.38 8.68 14.25
N LEU A 503 18.65 8.91 15.36
CA LEU A 503 17.46 8.13 15.69
C LEU A 503 16.24 8.47 14.82
N ASN A 504 16.30 9.56 14.04
CA ASN A 504 15.30 9.89 13.04
C ASN A 504 15.69 9.25 11.68
N PRO A 505 14.89 8.32 11.11
CA PRO A 505 15.23 7.62 9.88
C PRO A 505 15.57 8.52 8.68
N LEU A 506 14.88 9.67 8.56
CA LEU A 506 15.15 10.63 7.49
C LEU A 506 16.55 11.23 7.64
N LEU A 507 16.89 11.70 8.84
CA LEU A 507 18.19 12.31 9.12
C LEU A 507 19.31 11.26 9.08
N LEU A 508 19.04 10.03 9.54
CA LEU A 508 19.96 8.90 9.40
C LEU A 508 20.29 8.60 7.93
N THR A 509 19.29 8.62 7.06
CA THR A 509 19.49 8.44 5.61
C THR A 509 20.39 9.55 5.04
N MET A 510 20.23 10.80 5.50
CA MET A 510 21.06 11.93 5.07
C MET A 510 22.49 11.80 5.58
N ILE A 511 22.67 11.45 6.86
CA ILE A 511 23.98 11.20 7.49
C ILE A 511 24.72 10.09 6.72
N ALA A 512 24.06 8.96 6.47
CA ALA A 512 24.64 7.85 5.70
C ALA A 512 25.03 8.29 4.28
N THR A 513 24.22 9.15 3.67
CA THR A 513 24.53 9.69 2.34
C THR A 513 25.74 10.62 2.36
N VAL A 514 25.88 11.50 3.36
CA VAL A 514 27.06 12.36 3.50
C VAL A 514 28.31 11.53 3.75
N HIS A 515 28.22 10.56 4.66
CA HIS A 515 29.32 9.68 4.98
C HIS A 515 29.80 8.86 3.76
N ASP A 516 28.86 8.27 3.01
CA ASP A 516 29.18 7.56 1.77
C ASP A 516 29.83 8.45 0.69
N ASN A 517 29.60 9.76 0.74
CA ASN A 517 30.22 10.73 -0.16
C ASN A 517 31.61 11.17 0.26
N ARG A 518 31.79 11.51 1.54
CA ARG A 518 32.99 12.20 2.04
C ARG A 518 33.98 11.26 2.72
N GLY A 519 33.54 10.07 3.13
CA GLY A 519 34.35 9.13 3.92
C GLY A 519 34.65 9.60 5.35
N ALA A 520 34.00 10.68 5.79
CA ALA A 520 34.11 11.22 7.14
C ALA A 520 32.77 11.80 7.59
N LEU A 521 32.63 11.96 8.90
CA LEU A 521 31.48 12.59 9.54
C LEU A 521 31.98 13.81 10.32
N PRO A 522 31.33 14.97 10.19
CA PRO A 522 31.72 16.16 10.91
C PRO A 522 31.52 16.01 12.43
N GLY A 523 32.26 16.81 13.20
CA GLY A 523 32.31 16.72 14.66
C GLY A 523 31.16 17.44 15.37
N SER A 524 30.41 18.29 14.66
CA SER A 524 29.30 19.06 15.20
C SER A 524 28.00 18.92 14.39
N ARG A 525 26.86 19.16 15.04
CA ARG A 525 25.53 19.18 14.39
C ARG A 525 25.45 20.21 13.28
N LEU A 526 26.10 21.36 13.47
CA LEU A 526 26.08 22.46 12.53
C LEU A 526 26.84 22.12 11.25
N GLU A 527 28.06 21.60 11.39
CA GLU A 527 28.83 21.09 10.25
C GLU A 527 28.09 19.96 9.54
N LEU A 528 27.42 19.07 10.28
CA LEU A 528 26.61 18.02 9.67
C LEU A 528 25.49 18.60 8.78
N TYR A 529 24.76 19.61 9.23
CA TYR A 529 23.75 20.26 8.40
C TYR A 529 24.35 20.96 7.19
N GLU A 530 25.51 21.61 7.36
CA GLU A 530 26.27 22.21 6.26
C GLU A 530 26.62 21.19 5.19
N GLU A 531 27.21 20.07 5.58
CA GLU A 531 27.61 19.02 4.66
C GLU A 531 26.42 18.34 3.98
N ILE A 532 25.31 18.11 4.72
CA ILE A 532 24.09 17.58 4.11
C ILE A 532 23.57 18.56 3.04
N CYS A 533 23.46 19.85 3.35
CA CYS A 533 23.04 20.85 2.38
C CYS A 533 23.94 20.87 1.15
N GLU A 534 25.26 20.86 1.34
CA GLU A 534 26.21 20.86 0.24
C GLU A 534 26.09 19.60 -0.64
N VAL A 535 26.06 18.41 -0.03
CA VAL A 535 25.93 17.12 -0.75
C VAL A 535 24.64 17.06 -1.57
N LEU A 536 23.51 17.52 -1.01
CA LEU A 536 22.22 17.55 -1.70
C LEU A 536 22.18 18.54 -2.88
N LEU A 537 22.91 19.66 -2.77
CA LEU A 537 22.96 20.68 -3.81
C LEU A 537 23.93 20.36 -4.96
N VAL A 538 24.93 19.49 -4.72
CA VAL A 538 25.97 19.08 -5.68
C VAL A 538 25.60 17.81 -6.48
N ARG A 539 25.33 16.67 -5.81
CA ARG A 539 25.56 15.33 -6.40
C ARG A 539 24.62 14.92 -7.54
N ARG A 540 23.43 15.52 -7.67
CA ARG A 540 22.45 15.02 -8.66
C ARG A 540 22.65 15.48 -10.10
N GLN A 541 23.53 16.46 -10.32
CA GLN A 541 23.81 17.01 -11.65
C GLN A 541 24.79 16.12 -12.43
N GLU A 542 25.72 15.47 -11.74
CA GLU A 542 26.79 14.70 -12.38
C GLU A 542 26.34 13.27 -12.74
N VAL A 543 25.53 12.62 -11.89
CA VAL A 543 25.18 11.20 -12.03
C VAL A 543 24.21 10.90 -13.19
N LYS A 544 23.44 11.89 -13.67
CA LYS A 544 22.47 11.69 -14.76
C LYS A 544 22.92 12.22 -16.12
N GLY A 545 24.11 12.83 -16.22
CA GLY A 545 24.51 13.56 -17.44
C GLY A 545 23.54 14.69 -17.81
N ILE A 546 22.69 15.12 -16.85
CA ILE A 546 21.80 16.27 -17.02
C ILE A 546 22.64 17.46 -16.60
N ALA A 547 23.20 18.17 -17.57
CA ALA A 547 23.82 19.46 -17.33
C ALA A 547 22.88 20.29 -16.46
N ASP A 548 23.44 20.99 -15.45
CA ASP A 548 22.64 21.92 -14.67
C ASP A 548 21.98 22.91 -15.61
N GLN A 549 20.68 22.75 -15.84
CA GLN A 549 19.92 23.63 -16.72
C GLN A 549 20.02 25.09 -16.24
N MET A 550 20.28 25.30 -14.94
CA MET A 550 20.45 26.62 -14.34
C MET A 550 21.91 27.09 -14.24
N GLN A 551 22.89 26.20 -14.44
CA GLN A 551 24.33 26.48 -14.34
C GLN A 551 24.74 27.22 -13.03
N LEU A 552 24.14 26.85 -11.90
CA LEU A 552 24.41 27.47 -10.60
C LEU A 552 25.27 26.57 -9.71
N LYS A 553 26.33 27.14 -9.15
CA LYS A 553 27.16 26.47 -8.14
C LYS A 553 26.35 26.23 -6.87
N ALA A 554 26.68 25.18 -6.11
CA ALA A 554 26.00 24.84 -4.86
C ALA A 554 25.93 26.03 -3.87
N ALA A 555 27.02 26.78 -3.72
CA ALA A 555 27.06 27.98 -2.87
C ALA A 555 26.05 29.07 -3.31
N GLN A 556 25.84 29.25 -4.63
CA GLN A 556 24.85 30.19 -5.16
C GLN A 556 23.43 29.73 -4.82
N LYS A 557 23.12 28.45 -5.05
CA LYS A 557 21.80 27.88 -4.68
C LYS A 557 21.54 28.01 -3.18
N GLN A 558 22.54 27.69 -2.35
CA GLN A 558 22.44 27.81 -0.90
C GLN A 558 22.21 29.27 -0.47
N SER A 559 22.85 30.24 -1.13
CA SER A 559 22.62 31.67 -0.83
C SER A 559 21.18 32.12 -1.08
N VAL A 560 20.48 31.53 -2.05
CA VAL A 560 19.07 31.81 -2.33
C VAL A 560 18.18 31.12 -1.31
N LEU A 561 18.47 29.85 -1.01
CA LEU A 561 17.71 29.08 -0.02
C LEU A 561 17.81 29.63 1.40
N ARG A 562 18.91 30.30 1.73
CA ARG A 562 19.10 31.04 2.98
C ARG A 562 18.11 32.18 3.14
N VAL A 563 17.91 32.99 2.09
CA VAL A 563 16.89 34.05 2.07
C VAL A 563 15.49 33.46 2.22
N LEU A 564 15.18 32.40 1.47
CA LEU A 564 13.90 31.69 1.61
C LEU A 564 13.66 31.23 3.05
N ALA A 565 14.65 30.56 3.65
CA ALA A 565 14.53 30.02 5.00
C ALA A 565 14.25 31.12 6.03
N LEU A 566 14.98 32.24 5.96
CA LEU A 566 14.79 33.38 6.84
C LEU A 566 13.37 33.96 6.73
N GLU A 567 12.86 34.15 5.51
CA GLU A 567 11.51 34.68 5.29
C GLU A 567 10.40 33.74 5.81
N LEU A 568 10.57 32.42 5.63
CA LEU A 568 9.66 31.43 6.21
C LEU A 568 9.72 31.42 7.75
N MET A 569 10.91 31.58 8.33
CA MET A 569 11.07 31.69 9.79
C MET A 569 10.40 32.95 10.35
N LYS A 570 10.53 34.11 9.69
CA LYS A 570 9.82 35.35 10.05
C LYS A 570 8.30 35.18 10.00
N ARG A 571 7.79 34.48 9.00
CA ARG A 571 6.37 34.13 8.84
C ARG A 571 5.88 33.04 9.78
N LYS A 572 6.77 32.41 10.56
CA LYS A 572 6.49 31.28 11.45
C LYS A 572 5.79 30.11 10.74
N THR A 573 6.18 29.86 9.49
CA THR A 573 5.62 28.79 8.68
C THR A 573 6.72 27.83 8.21
N ARG A 574 6.30 26.58 7.95
CA ARG A 574 7.10 25.55 7.27
C ARG A 574 6.71 25.43 5.81
N GLU A 575 5.45 25.73 5.53
CA GLU A 575 4.78 25.51 4.26
C GLU A 575 4.72 26.83 3.48
N PHE A 576 4.88 26.71 2.17
CA PHE A 576 4.78 27.83 1.24
C PHE A 576 4.28 27.37 -0.13
N THR A 577 3.70 28.29 -0.88
CA THR A 577 3.43 28.12 -2.31
C THR A 577 4.53 28.79 -3.13
N LEU A 578 4.54 28.57 -4.44
CA LEU A 578 5.48 29.25 -5.35
C LEU A 578 5.30 30.78 -5.41
N ALA A 579 4.32 31.36 -4.71
CA ALA A 579 4.22 32.80 -4.53
C ALA A 579 5.42 33.37 -3.75
N VAL A 580 6.04 32.57 -2.86
CA VAL A 580 7.26 32.95 -2.11
C VAL A 580 8.46 33.26 -3.03
N ALA A 581 8.36 32.91 -4.31
CA ALA A 581 9.36 33.20 -5.33
C ALA A 581 9.72 34.69 -5.42
N GLN A 582 8.79 35.60 -5.07
CA GLN A 582 9.03 37.03 -5.00
C GLN A 582 10.07 37.38 -3.93
N ASP A 583 10.05 36.68 -2.79
CA ASP A 583 10.92 36.95 -1.65
C ASP A 583 12.39 36.61 -1.92
N ILE A 584 12.63 35.73 -2.90
CA ILE A 584 13.97 35.32 -3.32
C ILE A 584 14.40 35.94 -4.65
N GLU A 585 13.55 36.75 -5.28
CA GLU A 585 13.76 37.23 -6.64
C GLU A 585 15.02 38.09 -6.76
N ASP A 586 15.23 39.02 -5.83
CA ASP A 586 16.41 39.89 -5.83
C ASP A 586 17.70 39.09 -5.64
N LYS A 587 17.68 38.11 -4.72
CA LYS A 587 18.83 37.23 -4.49
C LYS A 587 19.12 36.36 -5.71
N MET A 588 18.07 35.85 -6.36
CA MET A 588 18.18 35.09 -7.61
C MET A 588 18.78 35.94 -8.73
N LYS A 589 18.30 37.17 -8.93
CA LYS A 589 18.86 38.11 -9.91
C LYS A 589 20.33 38.40 -9.63
N ALA A 590 20.72 38.57 -8.37
CA ALA A 590 22.12 38.82 -8.01
C ALA A 590 23.06 37.65 -8.34
N VAL A 591 22.61 36.38 -8.21
CA VAL A 591 23.48 35.21 -8.43
C VAL A 591 23.39 34.62 -9.84
N ALA A 592 22.22 34.73 -10.49
CA ALA A 592 21.94 34.11 -11.79
C ALA A 592 21.73 35.14 -12.92
N GLY A 593 21.51 36.42 -12.60
CA GLY A 593 20.96 37.40 -13.54
C GLY A 593 19.55 37.01 -13.98
N ASN A 594 19.21 37.28 -15.25
CA ASN A 594 17.90 36.91 -15.82
C ASN A 594 17.85 35.47 -16.35
N ARG A 595 18.86 34.63 -16.04
CA ARG A 595 18.99 33.27 -16.60
C ARG A 595 18.12 32.22 -15.92
N ALA A 596 17.62 32.49 -14.71
CA ALA A 596 16.85 31.52 -13.95
C ALA A 596 15.63 32.18 -13.29
N ASN A 597 14.45 31.59 -13.50
CA ASN A 597 13.22 32.02 -12.82
C ASN A 597 13.21 31.48 -11.37
N PRO A 598 12.89 32.29 -10.36
CA PRO A 598 12.82 31.84 -8.97
C PRO A 598 11.83 30.68 -8.72
N GLN A 599 10.69 30.61 -9.41
CA GLN A 599 9.74 29.50 -9.30
C GLN A 599 10.30 28.21 -9.90
N GLU A 600 10.99 28.31 -11.04
CA GLU A 600 11.68 27.17 -11.65
C GLU A 600 12.81 26.69 -10.74
N PHE A 601 13.55 27.61 -10.12
CA PHE A 601 14.58 27.28 -9.13
C PHE A 601 14.02 26.46 -7.97
N LEU A 602 12.91 26.90 -7.36
CA LEU A 602 12.28 26.14 -6.27
C LEU A 602 11.83 24.74 -6.71
N LYS A 603 11.23 24.63 -7.91
CA LYS A 603 10.90 23.33 -8.51
C LYS A 603 12.13 22.48 -8.77
N HIS A 604 13.25 23.07 -9.20
CA HIS A 604 14.50 22.34 -9.40
C HIS A 604 15.06 21.82 -8.08
N ILE A 605 15.08 22.64 -7.02
CA ILE A 605 15.52 22.20 -5.70
C ILE A 605 14.65 21.04 -5.17
N GLU A 606 13.34 21.09 -5.39
CA GLU A 606 12.42 19.99 -5.03
C GLU A 606 12.68 18.72 -5.87
N GLN A 607 12.63 18.83 -7.20
CA GLN A 607 12.67 17.68 -8.09
C GLN A 607 14.04 17.01 -8.14
N VAL A 608 15.11 17.80 -7.98
CA VAL A 608 16.51 17.41 -8.21
C VAL A 608 17.26 17.29 -6.87
N CYS A 609 17.38 18.35 -6.08
CA CYS A 609 18.20 18.33 -4.87
C CYS A 609 17.53 17.62 -3.69
N GLY A 610 16.19 17.65 -3.60
CA GLY A 610 15.40 17.04 -2.53
C GLY A 610 15.53 17.72 -1.16
N LEU A 611 16.12 18.92 -1.12
CA LEU A 611 16.17 19.75 0.09
C LEU A 611 14.82 20.44 0.36
N LEU A 612 14.02 20.62 -0.70
CA LEU A 612 12.60 20.99 -0.64
C LEU A 612 11.76 19.78 -1.06
N VAL A 613 10.53 19.73 -0.56
CA VAL A 613 9.59 18.64 -0.83
C VAL A 613 8.22 19.24 -1.15
N GLU A 614 7.56 18.73 -2.18
CA GLU A 614 6.13 19.03 -2.40
C GLU A 614 5.32 18.21 -1.39
N ARG A 615 4.87 18.90 -0.34
CA ARG A 615 4.03 18.29 0.69
C ARG A 615 2.66 18.00 0.12
N ASP A 616 2.16 18.84 -0.76
CA ASP A 616 0.83 18.79 -1.32
C ASP A 616 0.79 19.58 -2.64
N VAL A 617 -0.25 19.44 -3.47
CA VAL A 617 -0.28 20.01 -4.82
C VAL A 617 -0.05 21.52 -4.77
N GLY A 618 1.12 21.97 -5.23
CA GLY A 618 1.53 23.37 -5.21
C GLY A 618 1.97 23.93 -3.84
N VAL A 619 2.09 23.08 -2.81
CA VAL A 619 2.53 23.43 -1.45
C VAL A 619 3.83 22.69 -1.12
N TYR A 620 4.84 23.46 -0.75
CA TYR A 620 6.22 23.03 -0.56
C TYR A 620 6.69 23.29 0.88
N GLU A 621 7.61 22.48 1.39
CA GLU A 621 8.34 22.71 2.64
C GLU A 621 9.81 22.26 2.51
N PHE A 622 10.68 22.66 3.44
CA PHE A 622 12.00 22.01 3.58
C PHE A 622 11.82 20.56 4.02
N ALA A 623 12.66 19.64 3.52
CA ALA A 623 12.58 18.20 3.82
C ALA A 623 12.58 17.90 5.33
N HIS A 624 13.23 18.75 6.12
CA HIS A 624 13.13 18.77 7.58
C HIS A 624 13.25 20.21 8.09
N LEU A 625 12.56 20.55 9.18
CA LEU A 625 12.60 21.90 9.77
C LEU A 625 14.03 22.34 10.11
N SER A 626 14.88 21.42 10.58
CA SER A 626 16.27 21.73 10.93
C SER A 626 17.08 22.33 9.79
N PHE A 627 16.73 22.06 8.53
CA PHE A 627 17.39 22.73 7.39
C PHE A 627 16.94 24.18 7.24
N GLN A 628 15.66 24.46 7.46
CA GLN A 628 15.15 25.83 7.52
C GLN A 628 15.81 26.59 8.67
N GLU A 629 15.90 25.98 9.85
CA GLU A 629 16.52 26.57 11.03
C GLU A 629 18.02 26.83 10.83
N TYR A 630 18.73 25.87 10.25
CA TYR A 630 20.16 25.98 9.91
C TYR A 630 20.43 27.07 8.88
N LEU A 631 19.74 27.05 7.74
CA LEU A 631 19.93 28.04 6.68
C LEU A 631 19.62 29.46 7.18
N THR A 632 18.61 29.59 8.05
CA THR A 632 18.30 30.87 8.70
C THR A 632 19.43 31.33 9.62
N ALA A 633 19.99 30.44 10.45
CA ALA A 633 21.10 30.77 11.33
C ALA A 633 22.33 31.29 10.54
N VAL A 634 22.63 30.65 9.41
CA VAL A 634 23.70 31.09 8.51
C VAL A 634 23.38 32.45 7.88
N GLU A 635 22.15 32.67 7.39
CA GLU A 635 21.77 33.96 6.79
C GLU A 635 21.86 35.11 7.78
N VAL A 636 21.38 34.92 9.00
CA VAL A 636 21.42 35.94 10.06
C VAL A 636 22.87 36.32 10.39
N LYS A 637 23.77 35.34 10.44
CA LYS A 637 25.19 35.58 10.66
C LYS A 637 25.82 36.38 9.53
N GLU A 638 25.62 35.95 8.29
CA GLU A 638 26.25 36.57 7.11
C GLU A 638 25.72 37.99 6.83
N THR A 639 24.47 38.27 7.18
CA THR A 639 23.84 39.58 7.01
C THR A 639 23.92 40.48 8.25
N ASN A 640 24.55 40.01 9.33
CA ASN A 640 24.64 40.70 10.62
C ASN A 640 23.27 41.10 11.22
N GLN A 641 22.24 40.28 11.01
CA GLN A 641 20.86 40.53 11.48
C GLN A 641 20.58 39.90 12.86
N GLU A 642 21.58 39.86 13.75
CA GLU A 642 21.51 39.23 15.08
C GLU A 642 20.32 39.74 15.91
N GLN A 643 19.91 40.99 15.72
CA GLN A 643 18.79 41.60 16.43
C GLN A 643 17.48 40.79 16.30
N ILE A 644 17.24 40.14 15.14
CA ILE A 644 16.04 39.32 14.93
C ILE A 644 15.99 38.15 15.93
N LEU A 645 17.16 37.58 16.26
CA LEU A 645 17.28 36.48 17.23
C LEU A 645 17.07 36.97 18.66
N ILE A 646 17.61 38.14 18.99
CA ILE A 646 17.43 38.82 20.28
C ILE A 646 15.95 39.10 20.52
N ASP A 647 15.26 39.69 19.55
CA ASP A 647 13.83 40.02 19.63
C ASP A 647 12.96 38.76 19.80
N ASN A 648 13.44 37.61 19.32
CA ASN A 648 12.74 36.33 19.38
C ASN A 648 13.30 35.35 20.44
N ILE A 649 14.12 35.82 21.38
CA ILE A 649 14.78 34.92 22.36
C ILE A 649 13.82 34.15 23.27
N ASN A 650 12.60 34.66 23.44
CA ASN A 650 11.53 34.05 24.22
C ASN A 650 10.54 33.23 23.36
N ASN A 651 10.76 33.15 22.05
CA ASN A 651 9.89 32.47 21.11
C ASN A 651 10.48 31.10 20.77
N SER A 652 9.82 30.02 21.21
CA SER A 652 10.28 28.64 21.02
C SER A 652 10.51 28.26 19.56
N TRP A 653 9.85 28.95 18.62
CA TRP A 653 10.06 28.77 17.18
C TRP A 653 11.50 29.07 16.74
N TRP A 654 12.20 29.97 17.43
CA TRP A 654 13.55 30.41 17.06
C TRP A 654 14.67 29.75 17.87
N HIS A 655 14.35 28.97 18.90
CA HIS A 655 15.35 28.44 19.82
C HIS A 655 16.43 27.60 19.12
N GLU A 656 16.07 26.71 18.18
CA GLU A 656 17.07 25.90 17.50
C GLU A 656 17.92 26.74 16.54
N THR A 657 17.33 27.70 15.83
CA THR A 657 18.08 28.69 15.03
C THR A 657 19.07 29.46 15.90
N ILE A 658 18.69 29.86 17.11
CA ILE A 658 19.56 30.58 18.05
C ILE A 658 20.73 29.67 18.50
N ARG A 659 20.48 28.39 18.80
CA ARG A 659 21.55 27.43 19.13
C ARG A 659 22.53 27.23 17.96
N LEU A 660 21.99 27.04 16.75
CA LEU A 660 22.80 26.86 15.54
C LEU A 660 23.61 28.13 15.21
N TYR A 661 23.05 29.31 15.44
CA TYR A 661 23.76 30.59 15.30
C TYR A 661 24.88 30.74 16.34
N ALA A 662 24.60 30.39 17.60
CA ALA A 662 25.53 30.47 18.72
C ALA A 662 26.80 29.65 18.46
N ALA A 663 26.67 28.45 17.87
CA ALA A 663 27.79 27.57 17.56
C ALA A 663 28.88 28.17 16.66
N ARG A 664 28.64 29.30 16.01
CA ARG A 664 29.63 30.01 15.17
C ARG A 664 29.77 31.50 15.49
N SER A 665 29.16 32.00 16.56
CA SER A 665 29.08 33.44 16.84
C SER A 665 29.40 33.75 18.29
N ASP A 666 29.70 35.02 18.57
CA ASP A 666 29.74 35.54 19.93
C ASP A 666 28.30 35.59 20.47
N THR A 667 28.03 34.97 21.62
CA THR A 667 26.67 34.90 22.18
C THR A 667 26.42 35.92 23.30
N THR A 668 27.37 36.83 23.54
CA THR A 668 27.29 37.83 24.62
C THR A 668 25.98 38.62 24.60
N LYS A 669 25.56 39.10 23.43
CA LYS A 669 24.31 39.89 23.31
C LYS A 669 23.06 39.04 23.51
N LEU A 670 23.06 37.81 22.98
CA LEU A 670 21.96 36.86 23.18
C LEU A 670 21.79 36.51 24.67
N ILE A 671 22.88 36.19 25.36
CA ILE A 671 22.84 35.87 26.79
C ILE A 671 22.40 37.10 27.60
N ARG A 672 22.90 38.29 27.28
CA ARG A 672 22.49 39.54 27.94
C ARG A 672 20.99 39.80 27.78
N ALA A 673 20.46 39.64 26.57
CA ALA A 673 19.02 39.78 26.32
C ALA A 673 18.17 38.77 27.10
N ALA A 674 18.63 37.53 27.27
CA ALA A 674 17.96 36.54 28.10
C ALA A 674 18.02 36.89 29.60
N LEU A 675 19.09 37.52 30.06
CA LEU A 675 19.25 37.96 31.45
C LEU A 675 18.38 39.17 31.80
N GLU A 676 18.18 40.09 30.85
CA GLU A 676 17.34 41.29 30.98
C GLU A 676 15.85 40.94 31.10
N ASN A 677 15.36 39.95 30.36
CA ASN A 677 13.98 39.47 30.41
C ASN A 677 13.90 37.95 30.67
N PRO A 678 14.19 37.52 31.91
CA PRO A 678 14.36 36.11 32.24
C PRO A 678 13.03 35.34 32.18
N LYS A 679 12.99 34.31 31.35
CA LYS A 679 11.97 33.25 31.35
C LYS A 679 12.67 31.91 31.42
N ILE A 680 11.95 30.87 31.79
CA ILE A 680 12.48 29.49 31.81
C ILE A 680 13.10 29.12 30.47
N ALA A 681 12.36 29.39 29.40
CA ALA A 681 12.78 29.17 28.02
C ALA A 681 14.06 29.92 27.64
N SER A 682 14.13 31.24 27.88
CA SER A 682 15.27 32.07 27.47
C SER A 682 16.52 31.80 28.29
N LEU A 683 16.40 31.50 29.59
CA LEU A 683 17.56 31.16 30.43
C LEU A 683 18.11 29.77 30.10
N THR A 684 17.23 28.80 29.79
CA THR A 684 17.66 27.49 29.29
C THR A 684 18.42 27.65 27.97
N LEU A 685 17.90 28.48 27.07
CA LEU A 685 18.54 28.76 25.79
C LEU A 685 19.87 29.50 25.94
N ALA A 686 19.95 30.50 26.81
CA ALA A 686 21.19 31.21 27.12
C ALA A 686 22.26 30.25 27.66
N TYR A 687 21.87 29.27 28.45
CA TYR A 687 22.76 28.22 28.92
C TYR A 687 23.24 27.32 27.77
N ASP A 688 22.33 26.86 26.89
CA ASP A 688 22.72 26.11 25.70
C ASP A 688 23.68 26.93 24.81
N CYS A 689 23.46 28.24 24.66
CA CYS A 689 24.34 29.16 23.94
C CYS A 689 25.71 29.35 24.62
N LEU A 690 25.79 29.24 25.95
CA LEU A 690 27.05 29.32 26.67
C LEU A 690 27.92 28.08 26.42
N GLU A 691 27.30 26.90 26.37
CA GLU A 691 27.97 25.61 26.15
C GLU A 691 28.36 25.40 24.69
N GLU A 692 27.44 25.73 23.76
CA GLU A 692 27.64 25.53 22.33
C GLU A 692 28.30 26.75 21.67
N GLY A 693 28.32 27.91 22.32
CA GLY A 693 28.78 29.17 21.76
C GLY A 693 30.27 29.21 21.45
N ASN A 694 30.63 29.90 20.37
CA ASN A 694 32.04 30.06 19.98
C ASN A 694 32.82 30.94 20.99
N SER A 695 32.21 32.02 21.46
CA SER A 695 32.80 32.92 22.46
C SER A 695 31.72 33.65 23.26
N VAL A 696 32.04 34.02 24.51
CA VAL A 696 31.19 34.80 25.41
C VAL A 696 32.06 35.71 26.27
N ASP A 697 31.63 36.95 26.48
CA ASP A 697 32.23 37.88 27.44
C ASP A 697 32.27 37.24 28.85
N PRO A 698 33.44 37.17 29.51
CA PRO A 698 33.59 36.58 30.84
C PRO A 698 32.64 37.15 31.89
N VAL A 699 32.33 38.45 31.83
CA VAL A 699 31.42 39.12 32.78
C VAL A 699 29.99 38.61 32.59
N VAL A 700 29.54 38.48 31.34
CA VAL A 700 28.19 37.99 31.03
C VAL A 700 28.06 36.50 31.36
N ARG A 701 29.13 35.71 31.15
CA ARG A 701 29.20 34.32 31.60
C ARG A 701 29.00 34.23 33.12
N GLN A 702 29.77 35.01 33.88
CA GLN A 702 29.67 35.02 35.34
C GLN A 702 28.28 35.42 35.82
N GLN A 703 27.68 36.45 35.22
CA GLN A 703 26.32 36.89 35.54
C GLN A 703 25.28 35.79 35.34
N LEU A 704 25.37 35.00 34.25
CA LEU A 704 24.47 33.88 34.02
C LEU A 704 24.66 32.75 35.05
N GLU A 705 25.91 32.42 35.38
CA GLU A 705 26.23 31.40 36.38
C GLU A 705 25.75 31.79 37.78
N GLU A 706 25.98 33.03 38.20
CA GLU A 706 25.52 33.57 39.49
C GLU A 706 23.99 33.61 39.59
N LYS A 707 23.30 33.99 38.50
CA LYS A 707 21.83 34.02 38.46
C LYS A 707 21.23 32.62 38.59
N LEU A 708 21.88 31.59 38.05
CA LEU A 708 21.46 30.20 38.22
C LEU A 708 21.82 29.64 39.60
N ALA A 709 22.95 30.06 40.19
CA ALA A 709 23.32 29.66 41.54
C ALA A 709 22.36 30.23 42.59
N SER A 710 22.16 31.55 42.57
CA SER A 710 21.19 32.24 43.43
C SER A 710 19.75 31.76 43.19
N GLY A 711 19.41 31.41 41.94
CA GLY A 711 18.10 30.85 41.61
C GLY A 711 17.79 29.55 42.37
N LEU A 712 18.77 28.67 42.59
CA LEU A 712 18.57 27.42 43.35
C LEU A 712 18.32 27.65 44.84
N GLU A 713 18.82 28.75 45.37
CA GLU A 713 18.70 29.15 46.76
C GLU A 713 17.50 30.08 46.99
N SER A 714 16.76 30.41 45.92
CA SER A 714 15.60 31.30 45.99
C SER A 714 14.46 30.70 46.81
N THR A 715 13.84 31.54 47.65
CA THR A 715 12.62 31.20 48.39
C THR A 715 11.37 31.20 47.51
N GLU A 716 11.46 31.68 46.27
CA GLU A 716 10.38 31.61 45.29
C GLU A 716 10.38 30.25 44.56
N PRO A 717 9.30 29.44 44.70
CA PRO A 717 9.26 28.08 44.18
C PRO A 717 9.49 27.98 42.67
N GLU A 718 8.99 28.96 41.90
CA GLU A 718 9.13 28.99 40.43
C GLU A 718 10.58 29.27 39.99
N ILE A 719 11.31 30.13 40.71
CA ILE A 719 12.71 30.46 40.42
C ILE A 719 13.63 29.30 40.82
N ALA A 720 13.39 28.67 41.97
CA ALA A 720 14.12 27.49 42.42
C ALA A 720 13.92 26.29 41.49
N LYS A 721 12.68 26.04 41.08
CA LYS A 721 12.34 24.99 40.12
C LYS A 721 12.98 25.23 38.75
N LEU A 722 12.98 26.48 38.28
CA LEU A 722 13.65 26.91 37.05
C LEU A 722 15.16 26.61 37.11
N ALA A 723 15.85 27.11 38.12
CA ALA A 723 17.29 26.92 38.24
C ALA A 723 17.67 25.44 38.41
N ALA A 724 16.84 24.67 39.13
CA ALA A 724 16.98 23.23 39.25
C ALA A 724 16.78 22.50 37.92
N GLN A 725 15.77 22.87 37.12
CA GLN A 725 15.53 22.28 35.80
C GLN A 725 16.71 22.53 34.85
N VAL A 726 17.26 23.75 34.84
CA VAL A 726 18.42 24.11 34.01
C VAL A 726 19.69 23.36 34.44
N LYS A 727 19.95 23.23 35.76
CA LYS A 727 21.10 22.42 36.24
C LYS A 727 20.89 20.92 36.05
N LEU A 728 19.66 20.41 36.13
CA LEU A 728 19.36 19.00 35.91
C LEU A 728 19.53 18.63 34.43
N SER A 729 19.06 19.47 33.50
CA SER A 729 19.28 19.25 32.07
C SER A 729 20.78 19.19 31.73
N ARG A 730 21.61 20.01 32.41
CA ARG A 730 23.07 19.93 32.33
C ARG A 730 23.59 18.56 32.79
N ARG A 731 23.24 18.12 34.00
CA ARG A 731 23.70 16.84 34.55
C ARG A 731 23.27 15.64 33.71
N LEU A 732 22.05 15.67 33.16
CA LEU A 732 21.55 14.59 32.29
C LEU A 732 22.30 14.53 30.95
N LYS A 733 22.63 15.69 30.34
CA LYS A 733 23.48 15.74 29.13
C LYS A 733 24.86 15.10 29.36
N TYR A 734 25.49 15.34 30.52
CA TYR A 734 26.79 14.71 30.86
C TYR A 734 26.66 13.25 31.31
N ALA A 735 25.57 12.86 31.98
CA ALA A 735 25.34 11.48 32.39
C ALA A 735 25.00 10.56 31.20
N SER A 736 24.47 11.10 30.10
CA SER A 736 24.31 10.38 28.83
C SER A 736 25.58 10.28 27.97
N ALA A 737 26.67 10.90 28.42
CA ALA A 737 27.97 10.90 27.73
C ALA A 737 29.01 9.98 28.40
N ASN A 738 28.62 9.26 29.47
CA ASN A 738 29.44 8.29 30.19
C ASN A 738 28.86 6.88 30.11
#